data_AF-A0A7C5B7M7-F1
#
_entry.id   AF-A0A7C5B7M7-F1
#
_cell.length_a   1.000
_cell.length_b   1.000
_cell.length_c   1.000
_cell.angle_alpha   90.00
_cell.angle_beta   90.00
_cell.angle_gamma   90.00
#
_symmetry.space_group_name_H-M   'P 1'
#
loop_
_entity.id
_entity.type
_entity.pdbx_description
1 polymer ?
#
loop_
_entity_poly.entity_id
_entity_poly.type
_entity_poly.pdbx_seq_one_letter_code
_entity_poly.pdbx_strand_id
1 'polypeptide(L)'
;MKGKDEEGKGDSKGFLKYILVGAVALLLVSVPLLYLMTNKDLQGNNGKVEGIFLIISGDVEKNLSLSELEKMESIEGETSYQNQFGNWKGLGKYKGVELWRLADLVGGMEAGDVMSIEAKDGYFFNLSYYQVYANEDYLQIQGKIIISYEYNGSKVPKWKDGLMVAVLSPDGGFSNEDMNKTMPRDEEFMMIRSAGAFFVKEVYRISIRHVYDEWSVNLTSADGKVSNLTRTEFSKLRYFDRGNFTIDGVAWEGATLRAIAGLVDDGDRYTFNESLAGCYKIEIRAKDGYNKTFYLKNLTENGAIIADKMNGSLIVGKFAPVRLICPLLSKGDMIGAISDIKLIKEVEKEIVLTVKGENSINYTMEDIRNFPSYVGSGSFKKSTGAIMGPYTFKGVRISTIISEINVLNSMNYSLEVESSDGYKMTFSSSQVNGTFAVYDENGNVKGLGNLVLMLAYEEIGASMSGGPLRIVIVGEGSPITDGHFWVKYVRYMMIKPYASDWTLNLSGVKRVEMDRQTFESIASCEYHRVRYYFTNETGEHVYEGVPLWVLVSAIDGGDGEDGHYMFNSLLAEIGYNVSVIAKDGYNATFTSKDIARNNSIIVAYKLDGEDLPSTEYPLKIVGNVSSKQKVKMISEIRILNLSKVPEWNLTLCGTRNVTMDSATFAALFYSNAHTVYYNYTENGTNHSYAGVPLWILISMVDGLDVEHYEFNDTLAQTNYEVKITSFDGHNVTLPISQVGRNDSIILAFTLDGEYLTENAMLMLVGEFLTDEHKVSNVAKIELVGVGK
;
A
#
# COMPACT_ATOMS: atom_id res chain seq x y z
N MET A 1 5.25 45.02 43.83
CA MET A 1 5.70 46.43 43.66
C MET A 1 4.56 47.19 43.00
N LYS A 2 4.22 48.35 43.57
CA LYS A 2 3.27 49.38 43.09
C LYS A 2 3.40 49.55 41.56
N GLY A 3 2.37 49.70 40.74
CA GLY A 3 1.02 50.24 40.90
C GLY A 3 0.82 51.26 39.78
N LYS A 4 -0.32 51.23 39.09
CA LYS A 4 -1.11 52.41 38.67
C LYS A 4 -2.22 52.00 37.69
N ASP A 5 -3.42 52.28 38.15
CA ASP A 5 -4.64 52.45 37.38
C ASP A 5 -4.52 53.68 36.47
N GLU A 6 -5.01 53.57 35.23
CA GLU A 6 -5.54 54.71 34.48
C GLU A 6 -6.83 54.29 33.77
N GLU A 7 -7.96 54.72 34.35
CA GLU A 7 -9.25 54.86 33.67
C GLU A 7 -9.14 55.97 32.62
N GLY A 8 -9.29 55.61 31.34
CA GLY A 8 -9.43 56.53 30.22
C GLY A 8 -10.78 56.37 29.54
N LYS A 9 -11.66 57.36 29.77
CA LYS A 9 -12.99 57.55 29.17
C LYS A 9 -13.06 57.19 27.68
N GLY A 10 -13.83 56.15 27.36
CA GLY A 10 -14.32 55.85 26.02
C GLY A 10 -15.61 56.62 25.73
N ASP A 11 -15.53 57.51 24.76
CA ASP A 11 -16.57 58.38 24.21
C ASP A 11 -17.87 57.63 23.84
N SER A 12 -18.97 57.98 24.50
CA SER A 12 -20.31 57.41 24.33
C SER A 12 -21.05 57.95 23.09
N LYS A 13 -20.34 58.42 22.07
CA LYS A 13 -20.92 58.96 20.82
C LYS A 13 -20.76 58.06 19.58
N GLY A 14 -20.21 56.85 19.71
CA GLY A 14 -20.17 55.86 18.63
C GLY A 14 -21.25 54.77 18.67
N PHE A 15 -21.96 54.62 19.80
CA PHE A 15 -22.77 53.42 20.08
C PHE A 15 -24.27 53.54 19.73
N LEU A 16 -24.71 54.70 19.23
CA LEU A 16 -26.12 54.96 18.88
C LEU A 16 -26.45 54.86 17.38
N LYS A 17 -25.50 54.45 16.52
CA LYS A 17 -25.72 54.36 15.07
C LYS A 17 -25.92 52.93 14.53
N TYR A 18 -25.92 51.90 15.39
CA TYR A 18 -26.04 50.50 14.96
C TYR A 18 -27.12 49.67 15.71
N ILE A 19 -28.02 50.31 16.46
CA ILE A 19 -29.24 49.66 17.00
C ILE A 19 -30.44 49.89 16.05
N LEU A 20 -30.22 49.88 14.72
CA LEU A 20 -31.30 50.09 13.75
C LEU A 20 -31.24 49.18 12.51
N VAL A 21 -30.53 48.05 12.57
CA VAL A 21 -30.45 47.09 11.45
C VAL A 21 -31.03 45.70 11.80
N GLY A 22 -31.40 45.46 13.06
CA GLY A 22 -32.05 44.22 13.51
C GLY A 22 -33.59 44.22 13.44
N ALA A 23 -34.21 45.11 12.67
CA ALA A 23 -35.67 45.27 12.63
C ALA A 23 -36.24 45.56 11.22
N VAL A 24 -35.57 45.11 10.15
CA VAL A 24 -36.05 45.32 8.76
C VAL A 24 -36.67 44.05 8.14
N ALA A 25 -36.51 42.87 8.75
CA ALA A 25 -37.15 41.64 8.25
C ALA A 25 -38.60 41.42 8.75
N LEU A 26 -39.17 42.34 9.53
CA LEU A 26 -40.51 42.22 10.15
C LEU A 26 -41.45 43.40 9.83
N LEU A 27 -41.17 44.11 8.72
CA LEU A 27 -42.03 45.16 8.15
C LEU A 27 -42.57 44.79 6.75
N LEU A 28 -42.77 43.49 6.48
CA LEU A 28 -43.31 42.98 5.21
C LEU A 28 -44.73 42.41 5.31
N VAL A 29 -45.49 42.77 6.36
CA VAL A 29 -46.94 42.43 6.47
C VAL A 29 -47.84 43.69 6.50
N SER A 30 -47.32 44.89 6.23
CA SER A 30 -48.18 46.10 6.30
C SER A 30 -47.92 47.14 5.22
N VAL A 31 -47.94 46.76 3.94
CA VAL A 31 -48.50 47.65 2.89
C VAL A 31 -49.23 46.83 1.81
N PRO A 32 -50.46 46.37 2.08
CA PRO A 32 -51.49 46.37 1.04
C PRO A 32 -52.74 47.18 1.44
N LEU A 33 -52.56 48.27 2.21
CA LEU A 33 -53.70 49.10 2.64
C LEU A 33 -53.56 50.61 2.37
N LEU A 34 -52.36 51.14 2.05
CA LEU A 34 -52.21 52.58 1.80
C LEU A 34 -52.52 52.97 0.33
N TYR A 35 -52.56 52.02 -0.60
CA TYR A 35 -52.93 52.28 -2.01
C TYR A 35 -54.46 52.34 -2.24
N LEU A 36 -55.27 51.94 -1.26
CA LEU A 36 -56.74 51.98 -1.33
C LEU A 36 -57.37 53.25 -0.70
N MET A 37 -56.57 54.17 -0.14
CA MET A 37 -57.11 55.37 0.57
C MET A 37 -56.66 56.73 0.04
N THR A 38 -55.83 56.82 -1.01
CA THR A 38 -55.30 58.13 -1.49
C THR A 38 -55.56 58.47 -2.96
N ASN A 39 -56.47 57.78 -3.65
CA ASN A 39 -56.90 58.17 -5.02
C ASN A 39 -58.42 58.38 -5.15
N LYS A 40 -59.00 59.12 -4.21
CA LYS A 40 -60.12 60.02 -4.51
C LYS A 40 -59.54 61.43 -4.52
N ASP A 41 -59.81 62.17 -5.59
CA ASP A 41 -59.42 63.57 -5.82
C ASP A 41 -58.05 63.83 -6.45
N LEU A 42 -57.83 63.26 -7.64
CA LEU A 42 -57.19 64.00 -8.74
C LEU A 42 -57.90 63.65 -10.06
N GLN A 43 -59.10 64.21 -10.27
CA GLN A 43 -59.63 64.37 -11.61
C GLN A 43 -58.95 65.57 -12.28
N GLY A 44 -58.00 65.29 -13.15
CA GLY A 44 -57.40 66.24 -14.10
C GLY A 44 -57.22 65.52 -15.43
N ASN A 45 -58.10 65.86 -16.38
CA ASN A 45 -58.30 65.22 -17.67
C ASN A 45 -57.06 65.34 -18.58
N ASN A 46 -56.50 64.21 -19.06
CA ASN A 46 -56.01 64.03 -20.43
C ASN A 46 -55.52 62.59 -20.68
N GLY A 47 -56.30 61.84 -21.48
CA GLY A 47 -55.80 60.77 -22.35
C GLY A 47 -55.36 59.47 -21.68
N LYS A 48 -56.32 58.66 -21.21
CA LYS A 48 -56.11 57.25 -20.85
C LYS A 48 -55.73 56.47 -22.11
N VAL A 49 -54.44 56.20 -22.32
CA VAL A 49 -53.98 55.24 -23.33
C VAL A 49 -54.17 53.85 -22.72
N GLU A 50 -55.24 53.15 -23.09
CA GLU A 50 -55.41 51.72 -22.80
C GLU A 50 -54.37 50.91 -23.59
N GLY A 51 -53.15 50.82 -23.05
CA GLY A 51 -52.06 50.01 -23.58
C GLY A 51 -51.60 48.96 -22.55
N ILE A 52 -51.05 47.85 -23.03
CA ILE A 52 -50.31 46.91 -22.19
C ILE A 52 -48.90 47.47 -22.02
N PHE A 53 -48.51 47.64 -20.76
CA PHE A 53 -47.25 48.25 -20.37
C PHE A 53 -46.52 47.36 -19.35
N LEU A 54 -45.19 47.32 -19.47
CA LEU A 54 -44.27 46.73 -18.50
C LEU A 54 -43.39 47.83 -17.93
N ILE A 55 -43.47 48.05 -16.62
CA ILE A 55 -42.57 48.95 -15.91
C ILE A 55 -41.32 48.17 -15.53
N ILE A 56 -40.15 48.66 -15.90
CA ILE A 56 -38.87 48.12 -15.44
C ILE A 56 -38.06 49.20 -14.75
N SER A 57 -37.55 48.90 -13.55
CA SER A 57 -36.79 49.85 -12.73
C SER A 57 -35.48 49.24 -12.22
N GLY A 58 -34.37 49.96 -12.41
CA GLY A 58 -33.06 49.71 -11.82
C GLY A 58 -32.42 51.06 -11.48
N ASP A 59 -31.28 51.39 -12.09
CA ASP A 59 -30.68 52.72 -12.04
C ASP A 59 -31.61 53.81 -12.60
N VAL A 60 -32.44 53.43 -13.58
CA VAL A 60 -33.49 54.25 -14.17
C VAL A 60 -34.80 53.47 -14.25
N GLU A 61 -35.93 54.16 -14.29
CA GLU A 61 -37.24 53.55 -14.56
C GLU A 61 -37.63 53.76 -16.03
N LYS A 62 -38.11 52.71 -16.68
CA LYS A 62 -38.66 52.73 -18.04
C LYS A 62 -40.05 52.09 -18.06
N ASN A 63 -40.93 52.66 -18.86
CA ASN A 63 -42.26 52.12 -19.11
C ASN A 63 -42.33 51.65 -20.57
N LEU A 64 -42.32 50.33 -20.78
CA LEU A 64 -42.28 49.71 -22.10
C LEU A 64 -43.68 49.33 -22.55
N SER A 65 -44.13 49.86 -23.68
CA SER A 65 -45.34 49.40 -24.35
C SER A 65 -45.14 48.02 -24.99
N LEU A 66 -46.24 47.28 -25.21
CA LEU A 66 -46.18 46.02 -25.95
C LEU A 66 -45.49 46.16 -27.33
N SER A 67 -45.74 47.25 -28.05
CA SER A 67 -45.12 47.49 -29.36
C SER A 67 -43.59 47.66 -29.26
N GLU A 68 -43.10 48.22 -28.16
CA GLU A 68 -41.66 48.35 -27.91
C GLU A 68 -41.04 47.00 -27.55
N LEU A 69 -41.71 46.20 -26.72
CA LEU A 69 -41.29 44.83 -26.41
C LEU A 69 -41.20 43.95 -27.67
N GLU A 70 -42.15 44.08 -28.60
CA GLU A 70 -42.16 43.33 -29.87
C GLU A 70 -41.04 43.74 -30.83
N LYS A 71 -40.48 44.94 -30.69
CA LYS A 71 -39.33 45.42 -31.49
C LYS A 71 -37.98 44.99 -30.91
N MET A 72 -37.95 44.57 -29.66
CA MET A 72 -36.76 43.99 -29.05
C MET A 72 -36.48 42.61 -29.66
N GLU A 73 -35.22 42.20 -29.62
CA GLU A 73 -34.84 40.86 -30.04
C GLU A 73 -35.52 39.83 -29.13
N SER A 74 -36.38 39.00 -29.73
CA SER A 74 -37.16 37.99 -29.04
C SER A 74 -36.69 36.59 -29.41
N ILE A 75 -36.77 35.67 -28.47
CA ILE A 75 -36.58 34.24 -28.71
C ILE A 75 -37.92 33.51 -28.55
N GLU A 76 -37.99 32.32 -29.11
CA GLU A 76 -39.16 31.46 -29.06
C GLU A 76 -38.72 30.03 -28.74
N GLY A 77 -39.46 29.35 -27.87
CA GLY A 77 -39.19 27.97 -27.48
C GLY A 77 -40.44 27.26 -26.97
N GLU A 78 -40.48 25.95 -27.16
CA GLU A 78 -41.50 25.09 -26.55
C GLU A 78 -41.02 24.65 -25.17
N THR A 79 -41.87 24.81 -24.15
CA THR A 79 -41.53 24.44 -22.77
C THR A 79 -42.80 24.05 -22.00
N SER A 80 -42.61 23.53 -20.80
CA SER A 80 -43.63 23.24 -19.79
C SER A 80 -43.04 23.43 -18.40
N TYR A 81 -43.84 23.34 -17.34
CA TYR A 81 -43.34 23.47 -15.97
C TYR A 81 -44.06 22.57 -14.97
N GLN A 82 -43.35 22.15 -13.93
CA GLN A 82 -43.94 21.39 -12.83
C GLN A 82 -44.52 22.30 -11.74
N ASN A 83 -45.72 21.98 -11.24
CA ASN A 83 -46.25 22.60 -10.03
C ASN A 83 -45.67 21.95 -8.74
N GLN A 84 -46.03 22.46 -7.56
CA GLN A 84 -45.57 21.95 -6.26
C GLN A 84 -45.94 20.49 -5.97
N PHE A 85 -46.88 19.93 -6.73
CA PHE A 85 -47.31 18.53 -6.62
C PHE A 85 -46.66 17.64 -7.70
N GLY A 86 -45.68 18.15 -8.46
CA GLY A 86 -44.99 17.43 -9.53
C GLY A 86 -45.78 17.29 -10.83
N ASN A 87 -46.94 17.93 -10.96
CA ASN A 87 -47.73 17.86 -12.20
C ASN A 87 -47.23 18.86 -13.23
N TRP A 88 -47.01 18.39 -14.46
CA TRP A 88 -46.66 19.23 -15.60
C TRP A 88 -47.85 20.09 -16.07
N LYS A 89 -47.58 21.36 -16.33
CA LYS A 89 -48.52 22.40 -16.79
C LYS A 89 -47.84 23.31 -17.83
N GLY A 90 -48.65 24.11 -18.52
CA GLY A 90 -48.14 25.14 -19.42
C GLY A 90 -47.36 24.62 -20.63
N LEU A 91 -47.62 23.39 -21.10
CA LEU A 91 -46.97 22.90 -22.31
C LEU A 91 -47.40 23.73 -23.52
N GLY A 92 -46.44 24.40 -24.13
CA GLY A 92 -46.66 25.12 -25.38
C GLY A 92 -45.47 25.97 -25.79
N LYS A 93 -45.65 26.71 -26.89
CA LYS A 93 -44.63 27.56 -27.49
C LYS A 93 -44.77 28.99 -26.99
N TYR A 94 -43.73 29.49 -26.33
CA TYR A 94 -43.66 30.83 -25.75
C TYR A 94 -42.70 31.69 -26.56
N LYS A 95 -43.05 32.96 -26.78
CA LYS A 95 -42.20 33.92 -27.47
C LYS A 95 -42.13 35.24 -26.71
N GLY A 96 -40.91 35.73 -26.51
CA GLY A 96 -40.66 36.87 -25.65
C GLY A 96 -39.23 37.37 -25.63
N VAL A 97 -38.98 38.35 -24.78
CA VAL A 97 -37.67 39.00 -24.61
C VAL A 97 -36.97 38.40 -23.40
N GLU A 98 -35.69 38.06 -23.51
CA GLU A 98 -34.89 37.56 -22.39
C GLU A 98 -34.79 38.59 -21.25
N LEU A 99 -34.91 38.13 -19.99
CA LEU A 99 -34.96 39.04 -18.83
C LEU A 99 -33.67 39.85 -18.66
N TRP A 100 -32.50 39.30 -18.99
CA TRP A 100 -31.23 40.03 -18.91
C TRP A 100 -31.20 41.25 -19.84
N ARG A 101 -31.81 41.15 -21.04
CA ARG A 101 -31.92 42.29 -21.97
C ARG A 101 -32.77 43.41 -21.41
N LEU A 102 -33.79 43.07 -20.62
CA LEU A 102 -34.62 44.06 -19.94
C LEU A 102 -33.80 44.72 -18.82
N ALA A 103 -33.06 43.93 -18.03
CA ALA A 103 -32.17 44.46 -17.00
C ALA A 103 -31.16 45.46 -17.57
N ASP A 104 -30.51 45.15 -18.70
CA ASP A 104 -29.57 46.04 -19.39
C ASP A 104 -30.18 47.39 -19.80
N LEU A 105 -31.50 47.46 -20.02
CA LEU A 105 -32.16 48.73 -20.31
C LEU A 105 -32.16 49.71 -19.14
N VAL A 106 -31.96 49.21 -17.91
CA VAL A 106 -32.07 49.98 -16.67
C VAL A 106 -30.81 49.94 -15.81
N GLY A 107 -29.64 49.66 -16.40
CA GLY A 107 -28.35 49.66 -15.71
C GLY A 107 -27.71 48.29 -15.56
N GLY A 108 -28.44 47.21 -15.87
CA GLY A 108 -27.95 45.83 -15.74
C GLY A 108 -28.17 45.27 -14.35
N MET A 109 -27.45 44.20 -14.02
CA MET A 109 -27.35 43.64 -12.66
C MET A 109 -25.91 43.26 -12.37
N GLU A 110 -25.53 43.25 -11.10
CA GLU A 110 -24.31 42.66 -10.58
C GLU A 110 -24.59 41.50 -9.59
N ALA A 111 -23.57 40.70 -9.27
CA ALA A 111 -23.69 39.64 -8.27
C ALA A 111 -24.02 40.25 -6.89
N GLY A 112 -25.16 39.88 -6.32
CA GLY A 112 -25.74 40.55 -5.15
C GLY A 112 -27.08 41.24 -5.42
N ASP A 113 -27.38 41.51 -6.69
CA ASP A 113 -28.65 42.07 -7.11
C ASP A 113 -29.75 41.01 -7.19
N VAL A 114 -30.97 41.47 -6.91
CA VAL A 114 -32.20 40.69 -7.00
C VAL A 114 -33.15 41.37 -7.98
N MET A 115 -33.63 40.59 -8.95
CA MET A 115 -34.73 40.98 -9.84
C MET A 115 -36.05 40.50 -9.25
N SER A 116 -36.88 41.44 -8.80
CA SER A 116 -38.26 41.19 -8.36
C SER A 116 -39.24 41.37 -9.52
N ILE A 117 -40.05 40.34 -9.78
CA ILE A 117 -41.09 40.32 -10.81
C ILE A 117 -42.44 40.41 -10.11
N GLU A 118 -43.26 41.39 -10.48
CA GLU A 118 -44.56 41.64 -9.86
C GLU A 118 -45.71 41.51 -10.86
N ALA A 119 -46.72 40.73 -10.45
CA ALA A 119 -47.97 40.53 -11.15
C ALA A 119 -49.06 41.49 -10.65
N LYS A 120 -50.07 41.72 -11.49
CA LYS A 120 -51.19 42.62 -11.15
C LYS A 120 -52.04 42.16 -9.97
N ASP A 121 -52.03 40.86 -9.67
CA ASP A 121 -52.73 40.27 -8.53
C ASP A 121 -51.98 40.42 -7.19
N GLY A 122 -50.80 41.06 -7.21
CA GLY A 122 -49.93 41.25 -6.05
C GLY A 122 -48.97 40.09 -5.81
N TYR A 123 -49.00 39.04 -6.62
CA TYR A 123 -47.97 38.00 -6.58
C TYR A 123 -46.62 38.59 -7.03
N PHE A 124 -45.55 38.22 -6.34
CA PHE A 124 -44.20 38.59 -6.75
C PHE A 124 -43.22 37.43 -6.60
N PHE A 125 -42.11 37.53 -7.32
CA PHE A 125 -41.08 36.50 -7.39
C PHE A 125 -39.69 37.11 -7.54
N ASN A 126 -38.68 36.54 -6.88
CA ASN A 126 -37.30 37.04 -6.93
C ASN A 126 -36.37 36.09 -7.70
N LEU A 127 -35.61 36.63 -8.65
CA LEU A 127 -34.53 35.95 -9.36
C LEU A 127 -33.18 36.55 -8.95
N SER A 128 -32.16 35.71 -8.78
CA SER A 128 -30.80 36.19 -8.57
C SER A 128 -30.13 36.60 -9.88
N TYR A 129 -29.05 37.36 -9.75
CA TYR A 129 -28.12 37.66 -10.84
C TYR A 129 -27.82 36.44 -11.74
N TYR A 130 -27.40 35.31 -11.15
CA TYR A 130 -27.00 34.11 -11.89
C TYR A 130 -28.15 33.41 -12.64
N GLN A 131 -29.40 33.63 -12.23
CA GLN A 131 -30.56 33.08 -12.95
C GLN A 131 -30.95 33.96 -14.15
N VAL A 132 -30.71 35.26 -14.06
CA VAL A 132 -30.99 36.24 -15.12
C VAL A 132 -29.84 36.26 -16.13
N TYR A 133 -28.61 36.46 -15.66
CA TYR A 133 -27.35 36.39 -16.41
C TYR A 133 -26.76 34.97 -16.30
N ALA A 134 -27.50 34.01 -16.85
CA ALA A 134 -27.14 32.59 -16.80
C ALA A 134 -25.86 32.28 -17.59
N ASN A 135 -24.90 31.64 -16.94
CA ASN A 135 -23.75 31.01 -17.59
C ASN A 135 -24.14 29.66 -18.23
N GLU A 136 -23.18 28.97 -18.85
CA GLU A 136 -23.44 27.70 -19.52
C GLU A 136 -24.08 26.63 -18.61
N ASP A 137 -23.62 26.51 -17.36
CA ASP A 137 -24.17 25.53 -16.40
C ASP A 137 -25.65 25.82 -16.09
N TYR A 138 -25.99 27.09 -15.86
CA TYR A 138 -27.38 27.50 -15.63
C TYR A 138 -28.23 27.31 -16.89
N LEU A 139 -27.68 27.61 -18.07
CA LEU A 139 -28.38 27.45 -19.33
C LEU A 139 -28.66 25.98 -19.66
N GLN A 140 -27.77 25.05 -19.29
CA GLN A 140 -27.99 23.62 -19.50
C GLN A 140 -29.08 23.03 -18.59
N ILE A 141 -29.32 23.62 -17.42
CA ILE A 141 -30.29 23.11 -16.44
C ILE A 141 -31.63 23.87 -16.51
N GLN A 142 -31.60 25.20 -16.38
CA GLN A 142 -32.79 26.05 -16.37
C GLN A 142 -33.14 26.55 -17.78
N GLY A 143 -32.14 26.80 -18.61
CA GLY A 143 -32.34 27.49 -19.88
C GLY A 143 -32.62 28.98 -19.72
N LYS A 144 -33.14 29.57 -20.79
CA LYS A 144 -33.31 31.02 -20.91
C LYS A 144 -34.63 31.48 -20.29
N ILE A 145 -34.60 32.52 -19.47
CA ILE A 145 -35.82 33.11 -18.90
C ILE A 145 -36.25 34.32 -19.75
N ILE A 146 -37.50 34.34 -20.17
CA ILE A 146 -38.09 35.43 -20.97
C ILE A 146 -39.29 36.07 -20.26
N ILE A 147 -39.57 37.33 -20.58
CA ILE A 147 -40.93 37.88 -20.51
C ILE A 147 -41.64 37.57 -21.83
N SER A 148 -42.59 36.65 -21.79
CA SER A 148 -43.39 36.24 -22.94
C SER A 148 -44.56 37.20 -23.15
N TYR A 149 -44.80 37.54 -24.42
CA TYR A 149 -45.97 38.30 -24.86
C TYR A 149 -46.86 37.50 -25.83
N GLU A 150 -46.48 36.25 -26.13
CA GLU A 150 -47.18 35.37 -27.06
C GLU A 150 -47.07 33.91 -26.63
N TYR A 151 -48.19 33.18 -26.70
CA TYR A 151 -48.29 31.75 -26.39
C TYR A 151 -49.10 31.03 -27.46
N ASN A 152 -48.50 30.01 -28.08
CA ASN A 152 -49.09 29.21 -29.18
C ASN A 152 -49.69 30.10 -30.30
N GLY A 153 -48.98 31.16 -30.70
CA GLY A 153 -49.44 32.11 -31.72
C GLY A 153 -50.47 33.14 -31.24
N SER A 154 -50.94 33.04 -29.99
CA SER A 154 -51.87 34.00 -29.39
C SER A 154 -51.11 35.06 -28.60
N LYS A 155 -51.22 36.32 -29.04
CA LYS A 155 -50.58 37.48 -28.41
C LYS A 155 -51.45 38.12 -27.33
N VAL A 156 -50.84 38.75 -26.34
CA VAL A 156 -51.56 39.64 -25.39
C VAL A 156 -52.20 40.80 -26.18
N PRO A 157 -53.46 41.22 -25.94
CA PRO A 157 -54.36 40.79 -24.86
C PRO A 157 -55.25 39.58 -25.17
N LYS A 158 -55.16 38.97 -26.37
CA LYS A 158 -55.96 37.77 -26.67
C LYS A 158 -55.55 36.58 -25.80
N TRP A 159 -54.26 36.49 -25.47
CA TRP A 159 -53.76 35.59 -24.46
C TRP A 159 -54.05 36.14 -23.05
N LYS A 160 -54.91 35.42 -22.31
CA LYS A 160 -55.47 35.87 -21.03
C LYS A 160 -54.48 35.87 -19.86
N ASP A 161 -53.37 35.16 -19.96
CA ASP A 161 -52.35 35.16 -18.91
C ASP A 161 -51.47 36.42 -18.95
N GLY A 162 -51.70 37.33 -19.91
CA GLY A 162 -50.99 38.61 -19.98
C GLY A 162 -49.52 38.46 -20.35
N LEU A 163 -48.73 39.50 -20.05
CA LEU A 163 -47.26 39.34 -20.06
C LEU A 163 -46.89 38.33 -18.98
N MET A 164 -46.08 37.34 -19.33
CA MET A 164 -45.83 36.20 -18.44
C MET A 164 -44.37 35.80 -18.49
N VAL A 165 -43.78 35.52 -17.34
CA VAL A 165 -42.44 34.92 -17.31
C VAL A 165 -42.51 33.48 -17.81
N ALA A 166 -41.59 33.09 -18.69
CA ALA A 166 -41.47 31.70 -19.12
C ALA A 166 -39.99 31.27 -19.10
N VAL A 167 -39.75 30.05 -18.65
CA VAL A 167 -38.43 29.41 -18.63
C VAL A 167 -38.35 28.47 -19.83
N LEU A 168 -37.56 28.82 -20.83
CA LEU A 168 -37.31 28.01 -22.02
C LEU A 168 -36.24 26.96 -21.71
N SER A 169 -36.67 25.88 -21.05
CA SER A 169 -35.80 24.76 -20.66
C SER A 169 -35.25 24.04 -21.89
N PRO A 170 -33.96 23.65 -21.92
CA PRO A 170 -33.35 22.98 -23.08
C PRO A 170 -33.99 21.63 -23.42
N ASP A 171 -34.57 20.96 -22.42
CA ASP A 171 -35.23 19.66 -22.53
C ASP A 171 -36.75 19.76 -22.73
N GLY A 172 -37.29 20.97 -22.90
CA GLY A 172 -38.72 21.22 -23.11
C GLY A 172 -39.57 21.21 -21.84
N GLY A 173 -38.99 21.13 -20.64
CA GLY A 173 -39.74 21.24 -19.40
C GLY A 173 -38.92 21.66 -18.19
N PHE A 174 -39.28 22.78 -17.56
CA PHE A 174 -38.63 23.21 -16.31
C PHE A 174 -39.22 22.47 -15.09
N SER A 175 -38.46 21.51 -14.56
CA SER A 175 -38.87 20.67 -13.44
C SER A 175 -38.56 21.28 -12.07
N ASN A 176 -39.17 20.74 -11.01
CA ASN A 176 -38.82 21.12 -9.63
C ASN A 176 -37.35 20.78 -9.29
N GLU A 177 -36.77 19.80 -9.97
CA GLU A 177 -35.36 19.43 -9.81
C GLU A 177 -34.44 20.48 -10.43
N ASP A 178 -34.74 20.93 -11.65
CA ASP A 178 -33.98 21.99 -12.34
C ASP A 178 -33.98 23.27 -11.52
N MET A 179 -35.16 23.65 -11.02
CA MET A 179 -35.31 24.76 -10.10
C MET A 179 -34.44 24.58 -8.85
N ASN A 180 -34.47 23.39 -8.22
CA ASN A 180 -33.70 23.14 -7.01
C ASN A 180 -32.18 23.26 -7.22
N LYS A 181 -31.69 22.96 -8.43
CA LYS A 181 -30.29 23.08 -8.83
C LYS A 181 -29.88 24.54 -9.08
N THR A 182 -30.73 25.34 -9.73
CA THR A 182 -30.38 26.72 -10.12
C THR A 182 -30.76 27.79 -9.09
N MET A 183 -31.73 27.52 -8.22
CA MET A 183 -32.25 28.51 -7.27
C MET A 183 -31.37 28.70 -6.03
N PRO A 184 -31.01 29.95 -5.65
CA PRO A 184 -30.35 30.24 -4.37
C PRO A 184 -31.19 29.86 -3.15
N ARG A 185 -30.54 29.73 -1.98
CA ARG A 185 -31.20 29.33 -0.72
C ARG A 185 -31.13 30.40 0.37
N ASP A 186 -30.80 31.63 -0.02
CA ASP A 186 -30.91 32.78 0.87
C ASP A 186 -32.37 33.20 1.11
N GLU A 187 -32.62 33.84 2.24
CA GLU A 187 -33.97 34.15 2.75
C GLU A 187 -34.80 34.95 1.73
N GLU A 188 -34.16 35.78 0.90
CA GLU A 188 -34.81 36.60 -0.12
C GLU A 188 -35.38 35.79 -1.30
N PHE A 189 -34.96 34.54 -1.46
CA PHE A 189 -35.44 33.62 -2.51
C PHE A 189 -36.34 32.51 -1.95
N MET A 190 -36.39 32.31 -0.63
CA MET A 190 -37.07 31.15 0.00
C MET A 190 -38.61 31.14 -0.05
N MET A 191 -39.26 32.11 -0.72
CA MET A 191 -40.72 32.14 -0.94
C MET A 191 -41.21 31.08 -1.94
N ILE A 192 -40.31 30.36 -2.59
CA ILE A 192 -40.58 29.50 -3.75
C ILE A 192 -40.73 28.03 -3.34
N ARG A 193 -41.77 27.35 -3.84
CA ARG A 193 -42.01 25.92 -3.58
C ARG A 193 -42.07 25.05 -4.83
N SER A 194 -41.96 25.61 -6.03
CA SER A 194 -42.04 24.84 -7.29
C SER A 194 -41.56 25.59 -8.52
N ALA A 195 -41.15 24.88 -9.56
CA ALA A 195 -40.76 25.44 -10.86
C ALA A 195 -41.84 26.33 -11.46
N GLY A 196 -43.12 25.96 -11.32
CA GLY A 196 -44.25 26.76 -11.79
C GLY A 196 -44.41 28.12 -11.12
N ALA A 197 -43.73 28.39 -9.99
CA ALA A 197 -43.70 29.71 -9.37
C ALA A 197 -42.92 30.72 -10.22
N PHE A 198 -41.98 30.27 -11.07
CA PHE A 198 -41.26 31.14 -12.01
C PHE A 198 -42.17 31.67 -13.11
N PHE A 199 -43.26 30.96 -13.41
CA PHE A 199 -44.16 31.26 -14.51
C PHE A 199 -45.21 32.31 -14.10
N VAL A 200 -44.71 33.47 -13.67
CA VAL A 200 -45.52 34.60 -13.18
C VAL A 200 -46.38 35.17 -14.29
N LYS A 201 -47.69 35.25 -14.06
CA LYS A 201 -48.69 35.72 -15.03
C LYS A 201 -49.05 37.17 -14.77
N GLU A 202 -49.59 37.85 -15.78
CA GLU A 202 -50.04 39.24 -15.72
C GLU A 202 -48.99 40.19 -15.12
N VAL A 203 -47.72 39.98 -15.50
CA VAL A 203 -46.60 40.80 -15.07
C VAL A 203 -46.80 42.24 -15.53
N TYR A 204 -46.63 43.18 -14.61
CA TYR A 204 -46.73 44.61 -14.91
C TYR A 204 -45.49 45.39 -14.46
N ARG A 205 -44.70 44.85 -13.51
CA ARG A 205 -43.48 45.51 -13.01
C ARG A 205 -42.35 44.49 -12.82
N ILE A 206 -41.13 44.91 -13.18
CA ILE A 206 -39.86 44.26 -12.85
C ILE A 206 -38.99 45.29 -12.15
N SER A 207 -38.44 44.98 -10.99
CA SER A 207 -37.52 45.86 -10.26
C SER A 207 -36.22 45.16 -9.92
N ILE A 208 -35.10 45.86 -10.07
CA ILE A 208 -33.76 45.39 -9.73
C ILE A 208 -33.27 46.20 -8.54
N ARG A 209 -32.73 45.52 -7.52
CA ARG A 209 -32.11 46.17 -6.37
C ARG A 209 -30.93 45.35 -5.87
N HIS A 210 -29.92 46.05 -5.37
CA HIS A 210 -28.84 45.45 -4.62
C HIS A 210 -29.33 44.98 -3.23
N VAL A 211 -28.99 43.76 -2.84
CA VAL A 211 -29.44 43.15 -1.58
C VAL A 211 -28.27 42.73 -0.69
N TYR A 212 -27.21 42.18 -1.26
CA TYR A 212 -26.06 41.71 -0.49
C TYR A 212 -24.76 41.74 -1.30
N ASP A 213 -23.62 41.89 -0.61
CA ASP A 213 -22.31 41.73 -1.22
C ASP A 213 -22.01 40.24 -1.49
N GLU A 214 -21.57 39.92 -2.70
CA GLU A 214 -21.05 38.59 -3.02
C GLU A 214 -19.63 38.42 -2.45
N TRP A 215 -19.32 37.20 -1.98
CA TRP A 215 -17.97 36.82 -1.57
C TRP A 215 -17.68 35.41 -2.08
N SER A 216 -16.39 35.07 -2.17
CA SER A 216 -15.96 33.72 -2.53
C SER A 216 -14.87 33.21 -1.59
N VAL A 217 -14.79 31.89 -1.48
CA VAL A 217 -13.68 31.17 -0.86
C VAL A 217 -13.01 30.33 -1.93
N ASN A 218 -11.69 30.45 -2.07
CA ASN A 218 -10.93 29.61 -2.98
C ASN A 218 -10.82 28.20 -2.42
N LEU A 219 -11.11 27.22 -3.27
CA LEU A 219 -11.08 25.80 -2.98
C LEU A 219 -9.98 25.17 -3.84
N THR A 220 -8.94 24.65 -3.20
CA THR A 220 -7.82 23.99 -3.89
C THR A 220 -7.81 22.49 -3.60
N SER A 221 -7.96 21.67 -4.64
CA SER A 221 -7.86 20.22 -4.56
C SER A 221 -6.42 19.74 -4.35
N ALA A 222 -6.25 18.47 -3.98
CA ALA A 222 -4.94 17.89 -3.68
C ALA A 222 -3.98 17.85 -4.89
N ASP A 223 -4.51 17.84 -6.11
CA ASP A 223 -3.76 17.93 -7.37
C ASP A 223 -3.48 19.40 -7.81
N GLY A 224 -3.96 20.38 -7.04
CA GLY A 224 -3.69 21.81 -7.24
C GLY A 224 -4.71 22.54 -8.12
N LYS A 225 -5.81 21.91 -8.54
CA LYS A 225 -6.90 22.62 -9.24
C LYS A 225 -7.60 23.59 -8.29
N VAL A 226 -7.83 24.81 -8.75
CA VAL A 226 -8.49 25.87 -7.98
C VAL A 226 -9.90 26.10 -8.53
N SER A 227 -10.87 26.20 -7.63
CA SER A 227 -12.25 26.60 -7.88
C SER A 227 -12.70 27.64 -6.85
N ASN A 228 -13.80 28.32 -7.11
CA ASN A 228 -14.33 29.35 -6.21
C ASN A 228 -15.69 28.90 -5.68
N LEU A 229 -15.84 28.84 -4.36
CA LEU A 229 -17.13 28.66 -3.71
C LEU A 229 -17.72 30.03 -3.40
N THR A 230 -18.72 30.45 -4.18
CA THR A 230 -19.42 31.74 -4.00
C THR A 230 -20.37 31.70 -2.80
N ARG A 231 -20.74 32.87 -2.27
CA ARG A 231 -21.76 33.01 -1.22
C ARG A 231 -23.07 32.33 -1.63
N THR A 232 -23.49 32.52 -2.88
CA THR A 232 -24.70 31.90 -3.44
C THR A 232 -24.61 30.38 -3.41
N GLU A 233 -23.52 29.78 -3.86
CA GLU A 233 -23.30 28.32 -3.80
C GLU A 233 -23.17 27.81 -2.36
N PHE A 234 -22.50 28.57 -1.50
CA PHE A 234 -22.36 28.25 -0.08
C PHE A 234 -23.72 28.21 0.61
N SER A 235 -24.64 29.13 0.29
CA SER A 235 -26.01 29.13 0.83
C SER A 235 -26.74 27.84 0.48
N LYS A 236 -26.59 27.36 -0.77
CA LYS A 236 -27.14 26.08 -1.23
C LYS A 236 -26.48 24.92 -0.48
N LEU A 237 -25.15 24.92 -0.36
CA LEU A 237 -24.42 23.88 0.34
C LEU A 237 -24.88 23.76 1.80
N ARG A 238 -24.98 24.89 2.53
CA ARG A 238 -25.54 24.92 3.90
C ARG A 238 -26.97 24.39 3.96
N TYR A 239 -27.82 24.72 2.99
CA TYR A 239 -29.23 24.28 3.01
C TYR A 239 -29.36 22.75 2.96
N PHE A 240 -28.54 22.09 2.15
CA PHE A 240 -28.56 20.63 2.01
C PHE A 240 -27.68 19.92 3.04
N ASP A 241 -26.54 20.51 3.42
CA ASP A 241 -25.53 19.92 4.30
C ASP A 241 -25.25 20.83 5.50
N ARG A 242 -26.31 21.08 6.27
CA ARG A 242 -26.31 21.99 7.42
C ARG A 242 -25.61 21.38 8.63
N GLY A 243 -24.77 22.16 9.29
CA GLY A 243 -24.34 21.89 10.66
C GLY A 243 -24.52 23.12 11.55
N ASN A 244 -24.67 22.89 12.84
CA ASN A 244 -24.80 23.94 13.84
C ASN A 244 -24.14 23.53 15.15
N PHE A 245 -23.59 24.52 15.87
CA PHE A 245 -23.00 24.33 17.19
C PHE A 245 -23.29 25.53 18.08
N THR A 246 -23.40 25.30 19.38
CA THR A 246 -23.39 26.37 20.38
C THR A 246 -22.11 26.30 21.16
N ILE A 247 -21.30 27.36 21.10
CA ILE A 247 -20.01 27.46 21.81
C ILE A 247 -20.04 28.75 22.63
N ASP A 248 -19.83 28.63 23.95
CA ASP A 248 -19.87 29.76 24.90
C ASP A 248 -21.15 30.62 24.80
N GLY A 249 -22.30 29.97 24.56
CA GLY A 249 -23.59 30.65 24.42
C GLY A 249 -23.81 31.36 23.07
N VAL A 250 -22.88 31.23 22.12
CA VAL A 250 -23.03 31.73 20.75
C VAL A 250 -23.43 30.58 19.84
N ALA A 251 -24.56 30.72 19.14
CA ALA A 251 -25.02 29.77 18.14
C ALA A 251 -24.35 30.05 16.80
N TRP A 252 -23.73 29.03 16.22
CA TRP A 252 -23.08 29.07 14.91
C TRP A 252 -23.79 28.12 13.97
N GLU A 253 -23.96 28.54 12.72
CA GLU A 253 -24.61 27.76 11.68
C GLU A 253 -23.88 27.92 10.35
N GLY A 254 -23.78 26.82 9.60
CA GLY A 254 -23.11 26.81 8.30
C GLY A 254 -23.14 25.46 7.58
N ALA A 255 -22.33 25.36 6.53
CA ALA A 255 -22.12 24.11 5.80
C ALA A 255 -21.12 23.22 6.53
N THR A 256 -21.34 21.91 6.50
CA THR A 256 -20.36 20.96 7.06
C THR A 256 -19.05 21.01 6.29
N LEU A 257 -17.92 20.91 7.02
CA LEU A 257 -16.60 20.85 6.39
C LEU A 257 -16.48 19.60 5.50
N ARG A 258 -17.20 18.53 5.84
CA ARG A 258 -17.32 17.31 5.02
C ARG A 258 -17.85 17.62 3.62
N ALA A 259 -18.95 18.37 3.51
CA ALA A 259 -19.53 18.72 2.21
C ALA A 259 -18.60 19.63 1.41
N ILE A 260 -17.93 20.59 2.07
CA ILE A 260 -16.92 21.44 1.43
C ILE A 260 -15.71 20.61 0.97
N ALA A 261 -15.29 19.62 1.75
CA ALA A 261 -14.20 18.72 1.39
C ALA A 261 -14.55 17.83 0.20
N GLY A 262 -15.80 17.37 0.06
CA GLY A 262 -16.25 16.66 -1.15
C GLY A 262 -16.06 17.48 -2.43
N LEU A 263 -16.40 18.79 -2.38
CA LEU A 263 -16.20 19.69 -3.53
C LEU A 263 -14.74 19.81 -4.01
N VAL A 264 -13.76 19.58 -3.13
CA VAL A 264 -12.32 19.63 -3.47
C VAL A 264 -11.67 18.27 -3.66
N ASP A 265 -12.31 17.18 -3.24
CA ASP A 265 -11.79 15.82 -3.39
C ASP A 265 -12.18 15.23 -4.76
N ASP A 266 -13.48 15.19 -5.07
CA ASP A 266 -14.03 14.59 -6.28
C ASP A 266 -15.05 15.49 -7.01
N GLY A 267 -15.28 16.69 -6.51
CA GLY A 267 -16.19 17.66 -7.10
C GLY A 267 -17.66 17.42 -6.77
N ASP A 268 -17.98 16.44 -5.90
CA ASP A 268 -19.34 16.17 -5.45
C ASP A 268 -19.42 16.23 -3.91
N ARG A 269 -20.35 17.08 -3.43
CA ARG A 269 -20.59 17.30 -2.00
C ARG A 269 -21.09 16.04 -1.27
N TYR A 270 -21.67 15.08 -2.00
CA TYR A 270 -22.25 13.87 -1.44
C TYR A 270 -21.29 12.68 -1.38
N THR A 271 -20.17 12.72 -2.11
CA THR A 271 -19.31 11.55 -2.33
C THR A 271 -17.95 11.63 -1.63
N PHE A 272 -17.77 12.60 -0.72
CA PHE A 272 -16.57 12.73 0.11
C PHE A 272 -15.98 11.36 0.52
N ASN A 273 -14.78 11.07 0.03
CA ASN A 273 -14.19 9.74 0.17
C ASN A 273 -13.51 9.60 1.54
N GLU A 274 -14.26 9.04 2.50
CA GLU A 274 -13.76 8.82 3.87
C GLU A 274 -12.48 7.96 3.91
N SER A 275 -12.28 7.05 2.95
CA SER A 275 -11.07 6.22 2.90
C SER A 275 -9.81 7.02 2.58
N LEU A 276 -9.95 8.13 1.83
CA LEU A 276 -8.85 9.02 1.50
C LEU A 276 -8.68 10.16 2.52
N ALA A 277 -9.70 10.46 3.31
CA ALA A 277 -9.65 11.50 4.35
C ALA A 277 -8.50 11.32 5.36
N GLY A 278 -8.10 10.07 5.64
CA GLY A 278 -6.95 9.74 6.49
C GLY A 278 -5.59 10.09 5.86
N CYS A 279 -5.54 10.25 4.54
CA CYS A 279 -4.34 10.58 3.78
C CYS A 279 -4.26 12.08 3.40
N TYR A 280 -5.22 12.88 3.85
CA TYR A 280 -5.29 14.31 3.56
C TYR A 280 -5.15 15.17 4.82
N LYS A 281 -4.36 16.23 4.67
CA LYS A 281 -4.43 17.42 5.52
C LYS A 281 -5.23 18.51 4.81
N ILE A 282 -5.83 19.39 5.59
CA ILE A 282 -6.55 20.58 5.10
C ILE A 282 -5.91 21.83 5.68
N GLU A 283 -5.46 22.72 4.81
CA GLU A 283 -5.04 24.06 5.19
C GLU A 283 -6.22 25.02 5.03
N ILE A 284 -6.53 25.76 6.10
CA ILE A 284 -7.55 26.82 6.10
C ILE A 284 -6.82 28.14 6.33
N ARG A 285 -7.06 29.11 5.46
CA ARG A 285 -6.38 30.40 5.45
C ARG A 285 -7.39 31.55 5.48
N ALA A 286 -7.08 32.55 6.30
CA ALA A 286 -7.81 33.80 6.41
C ALA A 286 -7.26 34.88 5.46
N LYS A 287 -8.08 35.89 5.19
CA LYS A 287 -7.75 37.04 4.32
C LYS A 287 -6.50 37.81 4.75
N ASP A 288 -6.14 37.79 6.04
CA ASP A 288 -4.93 38.44 6.58
C ASP A 288 -3.67 37.58 6.45
N GLY A 289 -3.77 36.39 5.84
CA GLY A 289 -2.68 35.45 5.65
C GLY A 289 -2.51 34.44 6.78
N TYR A 290 -3.23 34.59 7.91
CA TYR A 290 -3.19 33.59 8.97
C TYR A 290 -3.73 32.25 8.47
N ASN A 291 -3.01 31.16 8.72
CA ASN A 291 -3.45 29.82 8.32
C ASN A 291 -3.17 28.78 9.41
N LYS A 292 -3.89 27.67 9.32
CA LYS A 292 -3.55 26.43 10.02
C LYS A 292 -3.83 25.23 9.14
N THR A 293 -3.04 24.18 9.37
CA THR A 293 -3.21 22.88 8.75
C THR A 293 -3.72 21.88 9.78
N PHE A 294 -4.72 21.09 9.40
CA PHE A 294 -5.35 20.06 10.23
C PHE A 294 -5.38 18.73 9.50
N TYR A 295 -5.46 17.63 10.23
CA TYR A 295 -5.85 16.34 9.64
C TYR A 295 -7.32 16.41 9.25
N LEU A 296 -7.62 16.16 7.97
CA LEU A 296 -8.96 16.32 7.44
C LEU A 296 -9.94 15.38 8.15
N LYS A 297 -9.56 14.09 8.27
CA LYS A 297 -10.31 13.06 9.00
C LYS A 297 -10.78 13.54 10.37
N ASN A 298 -9.88 14.13 11.17
CA ASN A 298 -10.21 14.58 12.52
C ASN A 298 -11.28 15.68 12.51
N LEU A 299 -11.18 16.66 11.60
CA LEU A 299 -12.18 17.73 11.55
C LEU A 299 -13.53 17.22 11.03
N THR A 300 -13.54 16.33 10.06
CA THR A 300 -14.78 15.77 9.50
C THR A 300 -15.49 14.84 10.49
N GLU A 301 -14.75 13.99 11.22
CA GLU A 301 -15.32 13.12 12.27
C GLU A 301 -15.84 13.91 13.46
N ASN A 302 -15.19 15.03 13.79
CA ASN A 302 -15.63 15.95 14.84
C ASN A 302 -16.78 16.87 14.40
N GLY A 303 -17.29 16.70 13.17
CA GLY A 303 -18.42 17.42 12.63
C GLY A 303 -18.16 18.90 12.38
N ALA A 304 -16.91 19.32 12.18
CA ALA A 304 -16.56 20.72 11.96
C ALA A 304 -17.41 21.35 10.84
N ILE A 305 -17.74 22.63 11.00
CA ILE A 305 -18.50 23.43 10.02
C ILE A 305 -17.70 24.66 9.62
N ILE A 306 -17.95 25.15 8.41
CA ILE A 306 -17.67 26.52 8.04
C ILE A 306 -18.98 27.28 8.26
N ALA A 307 -19.01 28.17 9.24
CA ALA A 307 -20.18 28.95 9.63
C ALA A 307 -20.22 30.29 8.87
N ASP A 308 -21.39 30.66 8.35
CA ASP A 308 -21.69 31.98 7.81
C ASP A 308 -22.73 32.74 8.65
N LYS A 309 -23.37 32.06 9.62
CA LYS A 309 -24.32 32.64 10.56
C LYS A 309 -23.86 32.54 12.01
N MET A 310 -24.08 33.62 12.75
CA MET A 310 -23.87 33.77 14.19
C MET A 310 -25.16 34.30 14.84
N ASN A 311 -25.73 33.56 15.79
CA ASN A 311 -27.00 33.85 16.44
C ASN A 311 -28.15 34.10 15.44
N GLY A 312 -28.18 33.31 14.36
CA GLY A 312 -29.21 33.40 13.31
C GLY A 312 -28.99 34.49 12.27
N SER A 313 -28.06 35.43 12.49
CA SER A 313 -27.72 36.50 11.54
C SER A 313 -26.40 36.20 10.82
N LEU A 314 -26.19 36.77 9.62
CA LEU A 314 -24.91 36.65 8.93
C LEU A 314 -23.75 37.19 9.77
N ILE A 315 -22.59 36.54 9.66
CA ILE A 315 -21.37 36.99 10.36
C ILE A 315 -20.92 38.34 9.78
N VAL A 316 -20.62 39.28 10.68
CA VAL A 316 -20.11 40.61 10.33
C VAL A 316 -18.77 40.90 11.03
N GLY A 317 -18.04 41.90 10.53
CA GLY A 317 -16.78 42.35 11.12
C GLY A 317 -15.62 41.38 10.88
N LYS A 318 -14.73 41.24 11.88
CA LYS A 318 -13.42 40.57 11.71
C LYS A 318 -13.46 39.06 11.40
N PHE A 319 -14.63 38.42 11.49
CA PHE A 319 -14.79 37.00 11.19
C PHE A 319 -15.52 36.76 9.87
N ALA A 320 -16.01 37.81 9.22
CA ALA A 320 -16.77 37.73 7.98
C ALA A 320 -15.86 37.40 6.78
N PRO A 321 -16.36 36.66 5.77
CA PRO A 321 -17.75 36.23 5.64
C PRO A 321 -18.05 34.90 6.35
N VAL A 322 -17.04 34.05 6.54
CA VAL A 322 -17.20 32.71 7.11
C VAL A 322 -16.09 32.34 8.09
N ARG A 323 -16.42 31.42 9.01
CA ARG A 323 -15.55 31.01 10.12
C ARG A 323 -15.59 29.51 10.35
N LEU A 324 -14.44 28.88 10.55
CA LEU A 324 -14.32 27.49 10.98
C LEU A 324 -14.80 27.37 12.43
N ILE A 325 -15.74 26.46 12.66
CA ILE A 325 -16.29 26.16 13.97
C ILE A 325 -16.24 24.65 14.20
N CYS A 326 -15.61 24.24 15.30
CA CYS A 326 -15.53 22.86 15.74
C CYS A 326 -15.36 22.84 17.28
N PRO A 327 -16.30 22.29 18.07
CA PRO A 327 -16.25 22.36 19.53
C PRO A 327 -14.96 21.82 20.18
N LEU A 328 -14.25 20.93 19.49
CA LEU A 328 -13.01 20.31 19.97
C LEU A 328 -11.74 21.11 19.63
N LEU A 329 -11.86 22.19 18.84
CA LEU A 329 -10.75 23.08 18.53
C LEU A 329 -10.60 24.17 19.60
N SER A 330 -9.37 24.63 19.83
CA SER A 330 -9.14 25.80 20.67
C SER A 330 -9.65 27.08 19.97
N LYS A 331 -9.96 28.14 20.73
CA LYS A 331 -10.48 29.40 20.15
C LYS A 331 -9.55 30.01 19.09
N GLY A 332 -8.23 29.83 19.24
CA GLY A 332 -7.23 30.30 18.28
C GLY A 332 -7.19 29.48 16.99
N ASP A 333 -7.70 28.25 17.01
CA ASP A 333 -7.75 27.35 15.85
C ASP A 333 -9.02 27.54 15.00
N MET A 334 -10.05 28.19 15.56
CA MET A 334 -11.29 28.55 14.85
C MET A 334 -11.06 29.79 13.98
N ILE A 335 -10.52 29.55 12.78
CA ILE A 335 -10.15 30.60 11.81
C ILE A 335 -11.41 31.31 11.29
N GLY A 336 -11.44 32.64 11.38
CA GLY A 336 -12.49 33.48 10.77
C GLY A 336 -11.97 34.21 9.54
N ALA A 337 -12.86 34.90 8.82
CA ALA A 337 -12.52 35.63 7.59
C ALA A 337 -11.77 34.75 6.57
N ILE A 338 -12.24 33.51 6.42
CA ILE A 338 -11.62 32.52 5.55
C ILE A 338 -11.68 33.00 4.09
N SER A 339 -10.54 32.89 3.41
CA SER A 339 -10.38 33.18 1.98
C SER A 339 -10.01 31.95 1.17
N ASP A 340 -9.29 30.99 1.76
CA ASP A 340 -8.80 29.82 1.04
C ASP A 340 -8.92 28.56 1.90
N ILE A 341 -9.31 27.47 1.27
CA ILE A 341 -9.32 26.11 1.82
C ILE A 341 -8.61 25.20 0.83
N LYS A 342 -7.56 24.50 1.29
CA LYS A 342 -6.69 23.69 0.45
C LYS A 342 -6.52 22.27 1.00
N LEU A 343 -6.73 21.27 0.15
CA LEU A 343 -6.35 19.90 0.43
C LEU A 343 -4.86 19.68 0.16
N ILE A 344 -4.21 18.93 1.04
CA ILE A 344 -2.81 18.55 0.96
C ILE A 344 -2.74 17.04 1.11
N LYS A 345 -2.30 16.34 0.07
CA LYS A 345 -2.03 14.90 0.14
C LYS A 345 -0.78 14.64 0.95
N GLU A 346 -0.90 13.86 2.02
CA GLU A 346 0.24 13.37 2.77
C GLU A 346 0.77 12.13 2.06
N VAL A 347 1.96 12.25 1.46
CA VAL A 347 2.68 11.09 0.91
C VAL A 347 3.57 10.59 2.03
N GLU A 348 3.18 9.50 2.68
CA GLU A 348 4.07 8.78 3.59
C GLU A 348 5.27 8.30 2.75
N LYS A 349 6.45 8.87 2.98
CA LYS A 349 7.65 8.50 2.20
C LYS A 349 8.08 7.10 2.63
N GLU A 350 8.18 6.19 1.66
CA GLU A 350 8.64 4.82 1.91
C GLU A 350 10.07 4.83 2.48
N ILE A 351 10.22 4.31 3.70
CA ILE A 351 11.52 4.06 4.31
C ILE A 351 12.12 2.83 3.62
N VAL A 352 13.31 2.96 3.03
CA VAL A 352 13.99 1.88 2.33
C VAL A 352 15.14 1.28 3.15
N LEU A 353 15.69 2.05 4.09
CA LEU A 353 16.77 1.61 4.96
C LEU A 353 16.55 2.17 6.37
N THR A 354 16.73 1.33 7.38
CA THR A 354 16.85 1.76 8.76
C THR A 354 18.24 1.40 9.28
N VAL A 355 18.98 2.39 9.77
CA VAL A 355 20.30 2.17 10.39
C VAL A 355 20.20 2.40 11.89
N LYS A 356 20.66 1.42 12.67
CA LYS A 356 20.59 1.39 14.13
C LYS A 356 22.01 1.44 14.71
N GLY A 357 22.29 2.51 15.46
CA GLY A 357 23.45 2.63 16.35
C GLY A 357 22.95 2.96 17.75
N GLU A 358 23.51 3.99 18.41
CA GLU A 358 22.92 4.55 19.64
C GLU A 358 21.53 5.13 19.39
N ASN A 359 21.31 5.70 18.20
CA ASN A 359 20.02 6.15 17.70
C ASN A 359 19.65 5.37 16.44
N SER A 360 18.34 5.28 16.16
CA SER A 360 17.83 4.71 14.91
C SER A 360 17.49 5.83 13.93
N ILE A 361 18.01 5.73 12.70
CA ILE A 361 17.73 6.68 11.61
C ILE A 361 17.08 5.93 10.46
N ASN A 362 16.00 6.50 9.93
CA ASN A 362 15.27 5.97 8.78
C ASN A 362 15.59 6.82 7.54
N TYR A 363 15.91 6.15 6.43
CA TYR A 363 16.23 6.79 5.16
C TYR A 363 15.21 6.39 4.09
N THR A 364 14.79 7.38 3.31
CA THR A 364 14.05 7.21 2.06
C THR A 364 15.02 7.06 0.89
N MET A 365 14.56 6.64 -0.30
CA MET A 365 15.44 6.58 -1.49
C MET A 365 16.04 7.94 -1.86
N GLU A 366 15.31 9.02 -1.60
CA GLU A 366 15.80 10.39 -1.82
C GLU A 366 16.98 10.68 -0.90
N ASP A 367 16.87 10.33 0.39
CA ASP A 367 17.95 10.51 1.36
C ASP A 367 19.19 9.69 0.97
N ILE A 368 19.02 8.43 0.57
CA ILE A 368 20.12 7.57 0.11
C ILE A 368 20.84 8.17 -1.11
N ARG A 369 20.11 8.76 -2.06
CA ARG A 369 20.69 9.38 -3.26
C ARG A 369 21.38 10.72 -2.99
N ASN A 370 21.08 11.37 -1.87
CA ASN A 370 21.72 12.62 -1.47
C ASN A 370 23.12 12.42 -0.84
N PHE A 371 23.47 11.20 -0.43
CA PHE A 371 24.82 10.88 -0.03
C PHE A 371 25.82 10.99 -1.21
N PRO A 372 27.12 11.24 -0.94
CA PRO A 372 28.16 11.14 -1.95
C PRO A 372 28.16 9.78 -2.66
N SER A 373 27.81 9.76 -3.95
CA SER A 373 27.74 8.53 -4.73
C SER A 373 29.13 8.02 -5.12
N TYR A 374 29.28 6.70 -5.17
CA TYR A 374 30.44 6.00 -5.71
C TYR A 374 30.01 5.08 -6.86
N VAL A 375 30.84 4.99 -7.90
CA VAL A 375 30.66 4.04 -9.01
C VAL A 375 31.85 3.10 -9.02
N GLY A 376 31.60 1.80 -9.07
CA GLY A 376 32.66 0.80 -9.10
C GLY A 376 32.19 -0.52 -9.68
N SER A 377 33.17 -1.35 -10.09
CA SER A 377 32.92 -2.69 -10.61
C SER A 377 33.42 -3.78 -9.67
N GLY A 378 32.76 -4.93 -9.68
CA GLY A 378 33.12 -6.08 -8.86
C GLY A 378 32.53 -7.37 -9.41
N SER A 379 33.14 -8.48 -9.01
CA SER A 379 32.70 -9.84 -9.34
C SER A 379 32.62 -10.64 -8.04
N PHE A 380 31.86 -11.74 -8.05
CA PHE A 380 31.82 -12.62 -6.88
C PHE A 380 31.82 -14.10 -7.25
N LYS A 381 32.45 -14.91 -6.39
CA LYS A 381 32.49 -16.36 -6.49
C LYS A 381 31.35 -16.96 -5.67
N LYS A 382 30.54 -17.83 -6.27
CA LYS A 382 29.51 -18.62 -5.56
C LYS A 382 30.16 -19.77 -4.79
N SER A 383 29.42 -20.37 -3.86
CA SER A 383 29.82 -21.61 -3.16
C SER A 383 30.12 -22.77 -4.14
N THR A 384 29.45 -22.80 -5.29
CA THR A 384 29.71 -23.76 -6.38
C THR A 384 31.03 -23.52 -7.12
N GLY A 385 31.75 -22.44 -6.80
CA GLY A 385 32.97 -22.03 -7.49
C GLY A 385 32.72 -21.15 -8.73
N ALA A 386 31.47 -21.06 -9.21
CA ALA A 386 31.12 -20.23 -10.36
C ALA A 386 31.37 -18.74 -10.07
N ILE A 387 32.02 -18.04 -11.00
CA ILE A 387 32.27 -16.60 -10.92
C ILE A 387 31.16 -15.84 -11.64
N MET A 388 30.60 -14.84 -10.96
CA MET A 388 29.54 -13.97 -11.46
C MET A 388 30.05 -12.54 -11.63
N GLY A 389 29.71 -11.91 -12.74
CA GLY A 389 30.15 -10.57 -13.11
C GLY A 389 31.20 -10.60 -14.25
N PRO A 390 31.92 -9.49 -14.47
CA PRO A 390 31.91 -8.27 -13.65
C PRO A 390 30.60 -7.48 -13.79
N TYR A 391 30.17 -6.89 -12.68
CA TYR A 391 29.03 -5.98 -12.63
C TYR A 391 29.52 -4.58 -12.25
N THR A 392 28.85 -3.55 -12.76
CA THR A 392 29.12 -2.15 -12.38
C THR A 392 27.93 -1.59 -11.63
N PHE A 393 28.19 -1.02 -10.45
CA PHE A 393 27.14 -0.46 -9.59
C PHE A 393 27.40 1.00 -9.28
N LYS A 394 26.30 1.71 -9.00
CA LYS A 394 26.30 3.03 -8.38
C LYS A 394 25.61 2.94 -7.02
N GLY A 395 26.21 3.57 -6.02
CA GLY A 395 25.76 3.45 -4.64
C GLY A 395 26.46 4.42 -3.69
N VAL A 396 26.35 4.13 -2.40
CA VAL A 396 26.98 4.90 -1.31
C VAL A 396 27.99 4.02 -0.59
N ARG A 397 29.17 4.55 -0.28
CA ARG A 397 30.15 3.83 0.55
C ARG A 397 29.56 3.59 1.93
N ILE A 398 29.62 2.35 2.41
CA ILE A 398 29.08 2.02 3.74
C ILE A 398 29.78 2.85 4.83
N SER A 399 31.09 3.03 4.73
CA SER A 399 31.85 3.87 5.67
C SER A 399 31.32 5.32 5.76
N THR A 400 30.79 5.89 4.67
CA THR A 400 30.16 7.21 4.68
C THR A 400 28.87 7.21 5.51
N ILE A 401 27.98 6.22 5.29
CA ILE A 401 26.73 6.09 6.06
C ILE A 401 27.04 5.91 7.56
N ILE A 402 28.01 5.06 7.90
CA ILE A 402 28.38 4.80 9.30
C ILE A 402 28.98 6.06 9.96
N SER A 403 29.77 6.85 9.23
CA SER A 403 30.39 8.07 9.77
C SER A 403 29.40 9.17 10.15
N GLU A 404 28.22 9.21 9.52
CA GLU A 404 27.18 10.19 9.86
C GLU A 404 26.41 9.82 11.14
N ILE A 405 26.33 8.53 11.44
CA ILE A 405 25.51 8.01 12.55
C ILE A 405 26.33 7.93 13.84
N ASN A 406 27.62 7.66 13.72
CA ASN A 406 28.47 7.38 14.86
C ASN A 406 29.37 8.58 15.21
N VAL A 407 28.91 9.39 16.17
CA VAL A 407 29.71 10.44 16.85
C VAL A 407 30.78 9.83 17.79
N LEU A 408 30.93 8.49 17.86
CA LEU A 408 31.86 7.82 18.79
C LEU A 408 32.95 7.00 18.08
N ASN A 409 34.15 7.60 18.07
CA ASN A 409 35.52 7.11 18.29
C ASN A 409 35.86 5.62 18.58
N SER A 410 35.06 4.59 18.29
CA SER A 410 35.55 3.20 18.32
C SER A 410 36.05 2.78 16.94
N MET A 411 37.38 2.62 16.79
CA MET A 411 37.98 2.02 15.59
C MET A 411 37.56 0.55 15.38
N ASN A 412 36.96 -0.05 16.39
CA ASN A 412 36.57 -1.45 16.44
C ASN A 412 35.06 -1.55 16.66
N TYR A 413 34.35 -2.04 15.64
CA TYR A 413 32.92 -2.36 15.67
C TYR A 413 32.62 -3.49 14.68
N SER A 414 31.41 -4.04 14.75
CA SER A 414 30.86 -4.95 13.75
C SER A 414 29.63 -4.31 13.11
N LEU A 415 29.39 -4.54 11.82
CA LEU A 415 28.21 -4.09 11.11
C LEU A 415 27.37 -5.29 10.69
N GLU A 416 26.22 -5.49 11.31
CA GLU A 416 25.24 -6.46 10.84
C GLU A 416 24.33 -5.82 9.80
N VAL A 417 24.23 -6.44 8.63
CA VAL A 417 23.30 -6.08 7.56
C VAL A 417 22.21 -7.14 7.51
N GLU A 418 20.95 -6.70 7.43
CA GLU A 418 19.79 -7.59 7.36
C GLU A 418 18.94 -7.23 6.13
N SER A 419 18.59 -8.27 5.38
CA SER A 419 17.69 -8.19 4.22
C SER A 419 16.21 -8.22 4.64
N SER A 420 15.31 -7.96 3.70
CA SER A 420 13.87 -8.10 3.93
C SER A 420 13.40 -9.55 4.13
N ASP A 421 14.18 -10.54 3.70
CA ASP A 421 13.88 -11.97 3.90
C ASP A 421 14.50 -12.54 5.20
N GLY A 422 15.10 -11.68 6.02
CA GLY A 422 15.69 -12.05 7.31
C GLY A 422 17.12 -12.61 7.22
N TYR A 423 17.71 -12.72 6.02
CA TYR A 423 19.12 -13.03 5.86
C TYR A 423 20.01 -11.97 6.52
N LYS A 424 21.03 -12.44 7.26
CA LYS A 424 21.96 -11.59 8.01
C LYS A 424 23.40 -11.84 7.59
N MET A 425 24.17 -10.76 7.54
CA MET A 425 25.62 -10.77 7.32
C MET A 425 26.30 -9.78 8.24
N THR A 426 27.35 -10.21 8.93
CA THR A 426 28.13 -9.36 9.83
C THR A 426 29.48 -9.02 9.19
N PHE A 427 29.79 -7.74 9.04
CA PHE A 427 31.10 -7.26 8.57
C PHE A 427 31.93 -6.76 9.74
N SER A 428 33.23 -7.05 9.75
CA SER A 428 34.17 -6.44 10.70
C SER A 428 34.50 -5.00 10.28
N SER A 429 35.02 -4.18 11.21
CA SER A 429 35.41 -2.81 10.88
C SER A 429 36.50 -2.75 9.80
N SER A 430 37.37 -3.76 9.69
CA SER A 430 38.36 -3.85 8.59
C SER A 430 37.70 -4.11 7.24
N GLN A 431 36.66 -4.95 7.17
CA GLN A 431 35.87 -5.20 5.96
C GLN A 431 35.03 -3.98 5.56
N VAL A 432 34.41 -3.28 6.52
CA VAL A 432 33.71 -2.01 6.23
C VAL A 432 34.68 -0.97 5.65
N ASN A 433 35.95 -1.02 6.05
CA ASN A 433 37.03 -0.20 5.54
C ASN A 433 37.73 -0.77 4.29
N GLY A 434 37.27 -1.90 3.75
CA GLY A 434 37.69 -2.40 2.44
C GLY A 434 38.56 -3.65 2.42
N THR A 435 38.96 -4.19 3.56
CA THR A 435 39.84 -5.37 3.60
C THR A 435 39.05 -6.65 3.29
N PHE A 436 39.23 -7.22 2.10
CA PHE A 436 38.59 -8.48 1.68
C PHE A 436 39.59 -9.42 1.03
N ALA A 437 39.37 -10.73 1.15
CA ALA A 437 40.06 -11.70 0.31
C ALA A 437 39.65 -11.52 -1.15
N VAL A 438 40.64 -11.55 -2.05
CA VAL A 438 40.46 -11.46 -3.50
C VAL A 438 40.87 -12.78 -4.13
N TYR A 439 40.07 -13.27 -5.06
CA TYR A 439 40.30 -14.51 -5.78
C TYR A 439 40.80 -14.25 -7.20
N ASP A 440 41.53 -15.22 -7.76
CA ASP A 440 41.81 -15.29 -9.19
C ASP A 440 40.61 -15.88 -9.97
N GLU A 441 40.74 -15.92 -11.30
CA GLU A 441 39.73 -16.47 -12.22
C GLU A 441 39.48 -17.98 -12.06
N ASN A 442 40.38 -18.69 -11.37
CA ASN A 442 40.24 -20.11 -11.04
C ASN A 442 39.63 -20.31 -9.64
N GLY A 443 39.30 -19.22 -8.94
CA GLY A 443 38.71 -19.25 -7.60
C GLY A 443 39.72 -19.45 -6.46
N ASN A 444 41.02 -19.35 -6.72
CA ASN A 444 42.08 -19.44 -5.70
C ASN A 444 42.31 -18.08 -5.03
N VAL A 445 42.67 -18.10 -3.75
CA VAL A 445 42.96 -16.88 -2.98
C VAL A 445 44.26 -16.24 -3.49
N LYS A 446 44.17 -15.00 -3.98
CA LYS A 446 45.31 -14.18 -4.40
C LYS A 446 45.92 -13.39 -3.24
N GLY A 447 45.12 -13.05 -2.23
CA GLY A 447 45.51 -12.30 -1.05
C GLY A 447 44.41 -11.36 -0.59
N LEU A 448 44.76 -10.41 0.28
CA LEU A 448 43.84 -9.35 0.73
C LEU A 448 43.92 -8.13 -0.20
N GLY A 449 42.76 -7.62 -0.61
CA GLY A 449 42.60 -6.39 -1.36
C GLY A 449 42.02 -5.27 -0.50
N ASN A 450 42.30 -4.02 -0.89
CA ASN A 450 41.67 -2.83 -0.34
C ASN A 450 40.57 -2.34 -1.29
N LEU A 451 39.34 -2.72 -1.01
CA LEU A 451 38.16 -2.57 -1.86
C LEU A 451 37.16 -1.59 -1.22
N VAL A 452 35.99 -1.43 -1.84
CA VAL A 452 34.91 -0.59 -1.32
C VAL A 452 33.69 -1.45 -1.06
N LEU A 453 33.28 -1.51 0.22
CA LEU A 453 31.96 -2.02 0.62
C LEU A 453 30.92 -0.92 0.35
N MET A 454 29.95 -1.21 -0.51
CA MET A 454 29.00 -0.21 -1.02
C MET A 454 27.56 -0.69 -0.87
N LEU A 455 26.68 0.22 -0.44
CA LEU A 455 25.23 0.10 -0.58
C LEU A 455 24.84 0.58 -1.98
N ALA A 456 24.71 -0.34 -2.93
CA ALA A 456 24.26 -0.06 -4.29
C ALA A 456 22.75 0.25 -4.29
N TYR A 457 22.35 1.19 -5.14
CA TYR A 457 20.94 1.48 -5.47
C TYR A 457 20.67 1.47 -6.99
N GLU A 458 21.69 1.19 -7.80
CA GLU A 458 21.61 1.12 -9.26
C GLU A 458 22.70 0.19 -9.79
N GLU A 459 22.33 -0.67 -10.74
CA GLU A 459 23.23 -1.47 -11.56
C GLU A 459 23.36 -0.80 -12.93
N ILE A 460 24.57 -0.46 -13.36
CA ILE A 460 24.78 0.29 -14.60
C ILE A 460 24.65 -0.67 -15.79
N GLY A 461 23.70 -0.37 -16.69
CA GLY A 461 23.47 -1.16 -17.90
C GLY A 461 22.48 -2.32 -17.74
N ALA A 462 21.90 -2.50 -16.55
CA ALA A 462 20.88 -3.51 -16.27
C ALA A 462 19.86 -3.01 -15.23
N SER A 463 18.72 -3.69 -15.12
CA SER A 463 17.80 -3.46 -14.00
C SER A 463 18.40 -4.05 -12.72
N MET A 464 18.33 -3.29 -11.63
CA MET A 464 18.85 -3.74 -10.35
C MET A 464 18.14 -5.03 -9.89
N SER A 465 18.91 -6.10 -9.71
CA SER A 465 18.41 -7.37 -9.19
C SER A 465 18.65 -7.49 -7.68
N GLY A 466 17.64 -7.95 -6.96
CA GLY A 466 17.73 -8.14 -5.51
C GLY A 466 17.33 -6.92 -4.68
N GLY A 467 16.26 -6.21 -5.06
CA GLY A 467 15.67 -5.14 -4.25
C GLY A 467 16.23 -3.73 -4.53
N PRO A 468 15.65 -2.69 -3.91
CA PRO A 468 16.06 -1.30 -4.16
C PRO A 468 17.46 -0.97 -3.60
N LEU A 469 17.96 -1.78 -2.67
CA LEU A 469 19.27 -1.63 -2.03
C LEU A 469 19.98 -2.98 -1.92
N ARG A 470 21.29 -2.99 -2.18
CA ARG A 470 22.13 -4.18 -2.16
C ARG A 470 23.54 -3.88 -1.63
N ILE A 471 24.10 -4.78 -0.82
CA ILE A 471 25.54 -4.74 -0.50
C ILE A 471 26.33 -5.35 -1.64
N VAL A 472 27.34 -4.61 -2.11
CA VAL A 472 28.29 -5.05 -3.14
C VAL A 472 29.71 -4.69 -2.71
N ILE A 473 30.69 -5.43 -3.22
CA ILE A 473 32.11 -5.15 -3.02
C ILE A 473 32.73 -4.80 -4.37
N VAL A 474 33.25 -3.59 -4.49
CA VAL A 474 33.74 -3.05 -5.77
C VAL A 474 35.14 -2.49 -5.63
N GLY A 475 35.90 -2.46 -6.72
CA GLY A 475 37.27 -1.97 -6.73
C GLY A 475 37.87 -1.88 -8.12
N GLU A 476 39.13 -1.47 -8.20
CA GLU A 476 39.87 -1.43 -9.47
C GLU A 476 40.06 -2.86 -10.02
N GLY A 477 39.89 -3.02 -11.34
CA GLY A 477 40.05 -4.32 -12.01
C GLY A 477 38.91 -5.33 -11.79
N SER A 478 37.76 -4.89 -11.25
CA SER A 478 36.59 -5.75 -10.98
C SER A 478 36.92 -6.98 -10.12
N PRO A 479 37.41 -6.76 -8.88
CA PRO A 479 37.91 -7.83 -8.02
C PRO A 479 36.87 -8.92 -7.81
N ILE A 480 37.32 -10.17 -7.74
CA ILE A 480 36.48 -11.33 -7.40
C ILE A 480 36.55 -11.51 -5.88
N THR A 481 35.42 -11.35 -5.19
CA THR A 481 35.29 -11.63 -3.74
C THR A 481 34.31 -12.78 -3.47
N ASP A 482 34.14 -13.19 -2.22
CA ASP A 482 33.16 -14.22 -1.91
C ASP A 482 31.73 -13.68 -2.02
N GLY A 483 30.86 -14.45 -2.69
CA GLY A 483 29.48 -14.08 -2.96
C GLY A 483 28.59 -13.98 -1.73
N HIS A 484 28.93 -14.63 -0.61
CA HIS A 484 28.12 -14.51 0.61
C HIS A 484 28.13 -13.09 1.19
N PHE A 485 29.18 -12.29 0.93
CA PHE A 485 29.23 -10.90 1.34
C PHE A 485 28.27 -9.98 0.54
N TRP A 486 27.68 -10.47 -0.56
CA TRP A 486 26.86 -9.68 -1.48
C TRP A 486 25.37 -9.80 -1.15
N VAL A 487 24.92 -9.02 -0.17
CA VAL A 487 23.57 -9.09 0.40
C VAL A 487 22.53 -8.37 -0.45
N LYS A 488 21.48 -9.07 -0.88
CA LYS A 488 20.32 -8.51 -1.58
C LYS A 488 19.24 -8.03 -0.60
N TYR A 489 18.35 -7.17 -1.09
CA TYR A 489 17.15 -6.68 -0.41
C TYR A 489 17.45 -6.03 0.94
N VAL A 490 18.54 -5.28 1.03
CA VAL A 490 19.03 -4.68 2.29
C VAL A 490 17.98 -3.75 2.86
N ARG A 491 17.64 -3.96 4.14
CA ARG A 491 16.57 -3.23 4.85
C ARG A 491 17.05 -2.63 6.16
N TYR A 492 17.95 -3.32 6.86
CA TYR A 492 18.52 -2.83 8.12
C TYR A 492 20.04 -2.90 8.13
N MET A 493 20.65 -1.93 8.82
CA MET A 493 22.04 -1.97 9.22
C MET A 493 22.14 -1.71 10.72
N MET A 494 22.90 -2.54 11.43
CA MET A 494 23.03 -2.49 12.88
C MET A 494 24.51 -2.43 13.25
N ILE A 495 24.91 -1.35 13.91
CA ILE A 495 26.26 -1.19 14.46
C ILE A 495 26.30 -1.92 15.80
N LYS A 496 27.18 -2.91 15.90
CA LYS A 496 27.35 -3.76 17.08
C LYS A 496 28.75 -3.61 17.67
N PRO A 497 28.94 -3.98 18.96
CA PRO A 497 30.27 -4.14 19.53
C PRO A 497 31.19 -5.00 18.65
N TYR A 498 32.50 -4.75 18.73
CA TYR A 498 33.49 -5.51 18.00
C TYR A 498 33.51 -6.97 18.45
N ALA A 499 33.35 -7.89 17.49
CA ALA A 499 33.60 -9.31 17.67
C ALA A 499 34.88 -9.68 16.91
N SER A 500 35.78 -10.41 17.57
CA SER A 500 37.03 -10.84 16.93
C SER A 500 36.77 -11.86 15.81
N ASP A 501 37.46 -11.74 14.69
CA ASP A 501 37.37 -12.76 13.63
C ASP A 501 38.05 -14.07 14.04
N TRP A 502 37.50 -15.18 13.56
CA TRP A 502 38.02 -16.54 13.75
C TRP A 502 37.66 -17.40 12.55
N THR A 503 38.39 -18.50 12.38
CA THR A 503 38.17 -19.49 11.32
C THR A 503 38.02 -20.87 11.96
N LEU A 504 37.02 -21.61 11.50
CA LEU A 504 36.80 -23.02 11.79
C LEU A 504 37.28 -23.86 10.60
N ASN A 505 38.25 -24.74 10.84
CA ASN A 505 38.75 -25.64 9.83
C ASN A 505 37.91 -26.92 9.78
N LEU A 506 37.35 -27.24 8.63
CA LEU A 506 36.58 -28.46 8.41
C LEU A 506 37.38 -29.37 7.47
N SER A 507 37.61 -30.62 7.87
CA SER A 507 38.36 -31.57 7.04
C SER A 507 37.73 -32.97 6.99
N GLY A 508 37.45 -33.45 5.77
CA GLY A 508 36.90 -34.77 5.51
C GLY A 508 37.20 -35.20 4.08
N VAL A 509 36.16 -35.57 3.32
CA VAL A 509 36.24 -35.84 1.88
C VAL A 509 36.76 -34.61 1.12
N LYS A 510 36.40 -33.41 1.60
CA LYS A 510 36.96 -32.12 1.18
C LYS A 510 37.43 -31.30 2.38
N ARG A 511 38.17 -30.23 2.10
CA ARG A 511 38.63 -29.25 3.11
C ARG A 511 37.90 -27.94 2.89
N VAL A 512 37.36 -27.37 3.97
CA VAL A 512 36.66 -26.08 3.95
C VAL A 512 37.19 -25.24 5.11
N GLU A 513 37.57 -24.01 4.83
CA GLU A 513 37.84 -23.00 5.85
C GLU A 513 36.59 -22.14 5.99
N MET A 514 35.95 -22.21 7.16
CA MET A 514 34.72 -21.48 7.44
C MET A 514 35.06 -20.30 8.35
N ASP A 515 34.91 -19.08 7.86
CA ASP A 515 35.07 -17.88 8.70
C ASP A 515 33.87 -17.67 9.63
N ARG A 516 34.06 -16.80 10.62
CA ARG A 516 33.04 -16.40 11.60
C ARG A 516 31.73 -16.00 10.91
N GLN A 517 31.83 -15.20 9.85
CA GLN A 517 30.71 -14.62 9.12
C GLN A 517 29.87 -15.71 8.45
N THR A 518 30.52 -16.67 7.80
CA THR A 518 29.87 -17.82 7.17
C THR A 518 29.15 -18.66 8.23
N PHE A 519 29.80 -18.94 9.36
CA PHE A 519 29.18 -19.68 10.46
C PHE A 519 27.96 -18.94 11.03
N GLU A 520 28.10 -17.65 11.33
CA GLU A 520 27.01 -16.81 11.86
C GLU A 520 25.84 -16.72 10.87
N SER A 521 26.12 -16.67 9.57
CA SER A 521 25.09 -16.68 8.53
C SER A 521 24.28 -17.98 8.58
N ILE A 522 24.95 -19.14 8.68
CA ILE A 522 24.29 -20.44 8.88
C ILE A 522 23.49 -20.45 10.18
N ALA A 523 24.08 -19.99 11.29
CA ALA A 523 23.43 -19.95 12.60
C ALA A 523 22.24 -18.98 12.68
N SER A 524 22.17 -17.99 11.79
CA SER A 524 21.06 -17.03 11.72
C SER A 524 19.85 -17.59 10.96
N CYS A 525 20.06 -18.56 10.07
CA CYS A 525 19.03 -19.20 9.26
C CYS A 525 18.04 -19.98 10.14
N GLU A 526 16.74 -19.75 9.99
CA GLU A 526 15.71 -20.39 10.82
C GLU A 526 15.72 -21.93 10.75
N TYR A 527 16.09 -22.50 9.59
CA TYR A 527 16.15 -23.94 9.38
C TYR A 527 17.38 -24.60 10.04
N HIS A 528 18.49 -23.87 10.19
CA HIS A 528 19.75 -24.40 10.71
C HIS A 528 20.04 -23.95 12.15
N ARG A 529 19.33 -22.94 12.64
CA ARG A 529 19.47 -22.42 14.00
C ARG A 529 18.84 -23.35 15.01
N VAL A 530 19.62 -23.72 16.02
CA VAL A 530 19.15 -24.51 17.16
C VAL A 530 19.51 -23.86 18.49
N ARG A 531 18.71 -24.15 19.51
CA ARG A 531 18.87 -23.61 20.87
C ARG A 531 18.90 -24.73 21.91
N TYR A 532 19.73 -24.56 22.92
CA TYR A 532 19.81 -25.46 24.07
C TYR A 532 19.63 -24.69 25.37
N TYR A 533 18.54 -25.00 26.07
CA TYR A 533 18.18 -24.38 27.35
C TYR A 533 18.72 -25.20 28.52
N PHE A 534 19.26 -24.52 29.53
CA PHE A 534 19.74 -25.15 30.75
C PHE A 534 19.59 -24.22 31.95
N THR A 535 19.60 -24.79 33.15
CA THR A 535 19.52 -24.05 34.41
C THR A 535 20.78 -24.30 35.23
N ASN A 536 21.34 -23.25 35.80
CA ASN A 536 22.45 -23.31 36.75
C ASN A 536 22.15 -22.39 37.96
N GLU A 537 23.16 -22.15 38.81
CA GLU A 537 23.05 -21.29 40.00
C GLU A 537 22.76 -19.81 39.70
N THR A 538 22.98 -19.34 38.47
CA THR A 538 22.70 -17.97 38.03
C THR A 538 21.35 -17.78 37.34
N GLY A 539 20.63 -18.88 37.03
CA GLY A 539 19.29 -18.84 36.46
C GLY A 539 19.10 -19.79 35.27
N GLU A 540 18.09 -19.46 34.45
CA GLU A 540 17.87 -20.10 33.15
C GLU A 540 18.73 -19.41 32.08
N HIS A 541 19.36 -20.22 31.25
CA HIS A 541 20.30 -19.78 30.23
C HIS A 541 20.05 -20.53 28.91
N VAL A 542 20.43 -19.91 27.79
CA VAL A 542 20.24 -20.48 26.45
C VAL A 542 21.51 -20.34 25.61
N TYR A 543 21.98 -21.46 25.07
CA TYR A 543 22.97 -21.45 24.00
C TYR A 543 22.27 -21.42 22.63
N GLU A 544 22.86 -20.71 21.67
CA GLU A 544 22.43 -20.67 20.27
C GLU A 544 23.58 -21.07 19.33
N GLY A 545 23.28 -21.83 18.27
CA GLY A 545 24.26 -22.27 17.28
C GLY A 545 23.70 -23.15 16.18
N VAL A 546 24.58 -23.99 15.62
CA VAL A 546 24.32 -24.87 14.47
C VAL A 546 24.49 -26.34 14.89
N PRO A 547 23.64 -27.28 14.45
CA PRO A 547 23.86 -28.70 14.69
C PRO A 547 25.19 -29.18 14.13
N LEU A 548 25.89 -30.06 14.87
CA LEU A 548 27.19 -30.60 14.42
C LEU A 548 27.11 -31.29 13.06
N TRP A 549 26.00 -31.98 12.77
CA TRP A 549 25.82 -32.67 11.49
C TRP A 549 25.72 -31.74 10.28
N VAL A 550 25.22 -30.51 10.46
CA VAL A 550 25.15 -29.50 9.39
C VAL A 550 26.55 -29.00 9.02
N LEU A 551 27.48 -28.91 9.98
CA LEU A 551 28.87 -28.57 9.67
C LEU A 551 29.60 -29.75 9.01
N VAL A 552 29.23 -30.97 9.37
CA VAL A 552 29.79 -32.19 8.78
C VAL A 552 29.31 -32.41 7.34
N SER A 553 28.08 -31.99 6.98
CA SER A 553 27.61 -32.07 5.59
C SER A 553 28.45 -31.25 4.63
N ALA A 554 29.11 -30.20 5.12
CA ALA A 554 30.07 -29.42 4.34
C ALA A 554 31.36 -30.19 3.99
N ILE A 555 31.61 -31.38 4.56
CA ILE A 555 32.87 -32.12 4.37
C ILE A 555 32.70 -33.65 4.22
N ASP A 556 31.49 -34.19 4.27
CA ASP A 556 31.20 -35.62 4.11
C ASP A 556 30.95 -36.05 2.65
N GLY A 557 30.96 -35.10 1.72
CA GLY A 557 30.85 -35.34 0.29
C GLY A 557 29.43 -35.69 -0.18
N GLY A 558 28.38 -35.34 0.57
CA GLY A 558 26.99 -35.51 0.14
C GLY A 558 26.50 -34.47 -0.88
N ASP A 559 27.29 -33.43 -1.17
CA ASP A 559 26.91 -32.35 -2.08
C ASP A 559 26.80 -32.80 -3.55
N GLY A 560 25.66 -32.53 -4.17
CA GLY A 560 25.51 -32.54 -5.63
C GLY A 560 26.18 -31.33 -6.30
N GLU A 561 26.15 -31.29 -7.65
CA GLU A 561 26.77 -30.22 -8.45
C GLU A 561 26.29 -28.80 -8.08
N ASP A 562 25.09 -28.68 -7.51
CA ASP A 562 24.46 -27.40 -7.13
C ASP A 562 24.90 -26.85 -5.74
N GLY A 563 25.68 -27.62 -4.95
CA GLY A 563 26.46 -27.09 -3.82
C GLY A 563 25.70 -26.65 -2.55
N HIS A 564 24.68 -27.42 -2.12
CA HIS A 564 23.76 -27.07 -1.02
C HIS A 564 24.08 -27.65 0.39
N TYR A 565 25.30 -28.12 0.66
CA TYR A 565 25.69 -28.75 1.95
C TYR A 565 24.74 -29.87 2.40
N MET A 566 24.59 -30.90 1.57
CA MET A 566 23.77 -32.09 1.82
C MET A 566 24.51 -33.13 2.66
N PHE A 567 23.89 -33.62 3.73
CA PHE A 567 24.47 -34.63 4.62
C PHE A 567 24.46 -36.01 3.96
N ASN A 568 25.61 -36.68 3.91
CA ASN A 568 25.77 -38.00 3.32
C ASN A 568 25.27 -39.10 4.26
N SER A 569 23.95 -39.33 4.25
CA SER A 569 23.29 -40.33 5.10
C SER A 569 23.84 -41.75 4.90
N LEU A 570 24.23 -42.12 3.68
CA LEU A 570 24.79 -43.45 3.39
C LEU A 570 26.17 -43.63 4.02
N LEU A 571 27.06 -42.65 3.84
CA LEU A 571 28.37 -42.65 4.49
C LEU A 571 28.24 -42.66 6.02
N ALA A 572 27.27 -41.92 6.56
CA ALA A 572 27.01 -41.86 8.00
C ALA A 572 26.54 -43.20 8.57
N GLU A 573 25.70 -43.94 7.85
CA GLU A 573 25.25 -45.26 8.30
C GLU A 573 26.34 -46.34 8.17
N ILE A 574 27.15 -46.31 7.09
CA ILE A 574 28.34 -47.17 6.94
C ILE A 574 29.27 -46.98 8.14
N GLY A 575 29.41 -45.73 8.59
CA GLY A 575 30.13 -45.40 9.80
C GLY A 575 31.40 -44.60 9.51
N TYR A 576 31.52 -43.49 10.21
CA TYR A 576 32.77 -42.75 10.38
C TYR A 576 32.78 -42.10 11.76
N ASN A 577 33.91 -41.53 12.15
CA ASN A 577 34.02 -40.77 13.39
C ASN A 577 34.22 -39.29 13.08
N VAL A 578 33.70 -38.40 13.92
CA VAL A 578 33.91 -36.95 13.84
C VAL A 578 34.65 -36.50 15.07
N SER A 579 35.85 -35.97 14.89
CA SER A 579 36.66 -35.37 15.95
C SER A 579 36.45 -33.87 15.97
N VAL A 580 36.02 -33.33 17.11
CA VAL A 580 35.91 -31.88 17.36
C VAL A 580 37.09 -31.46 18.23
N ILE A 581 37.89 -30.52 17.74
CA ILE A 581 39.22 -30.19 18.28
C ILE A 581 39.27 -28.72 18.70
N ALA A 582 39.65 -28.49 19.95
CA ALA A 582 39.88 -27.17 20.55
C ALA A 582 41.26 -26.61 20.20
N LYS A 583 41.40 -25.28 20.33
CA LYS A 583 42.69 -24.57 20.12
C LYS A 583 43.82 -25.06 21.04
N ASP A 584 43.49 -25.58 22.22
CA ASP A 584 44.44 -26.13 23.20
C ASP A 584 44.81 -27.61 22.94
N GLY A 585 44.28 -28.21 21.87
CA GLY A 585 44.50 -29.60 21.49
C GLY A 585 43.56 -30.61 22.15
N TYR A 586 42.70 -30.20 23.09
CA TYR A 586 41.66 -31.06 23.60
C TYR A 586 40.69 -31.46 22.49
N ASN A 587 40.24 -32.71 22.46
CA ASN A 587 39.27 -33.18 21.48
C ASN A 587 38.27 -34.16 22.09
N ALA A 588 37.11 -34.22 21.45
CA ALA A 588 36.11 -35.26 21.66
C ALA A 588 35.73 -35.88 20.32
N THR A 589 35.40 -37.17 20.34
CA THR A 589 34.98 -37.91 19.14
C THR A 589 33.53 -38.31 19.26
N PHE A 590 32.81 -38.22 18.15
CA PHE A 590 31.42 -38.62 17.98
C PHE A 590 31.34 -39.65 16.86
N THR A 591 30.49 -40.66 16.96
CA THR A 591 30.24 -41.53 15.82
C THR A 591 29.29 -40.84 14.85
N SER A 592 29.37 -41.17 13.55
CA SER A 592 28.44 -40.69 12.55
C SER A 592 26.99 -41.00 12.91
N LYS A 593 26.72 -42.15 13.54
CA LYS A 593 25.39 -42.55 14.04
C LYS A 593 24.88 -41.63 15.15
N ASP A 594 25.76 -41.15 16.05
CA ASP A 594 25.36 -40.23 17.12
C ASP A 594 24.97 -38.85 16.59
N ILE A 595 25.64 -38.39 15.53
CA ILE A 595 25.44 -37.04 14.99
C ILE A 595 24.40 -37.00 13.86
N ALA A 596 24.16 -38.10 13.14
CA ALA A 596 23.33 -38.11 11.94
C ALA A 596 21.96 -37.46 12.18
N ARG A 597 21.73 -36.30 11.54
CA ARG A 597 20.52 -35.46 11.68
C ARG A 597 20.12 -35.16 13.14
N ASN A 598 21.08 -35.17 14.06
CA ASN A 598 20.85 -34.94 15.48
C ASN A 598 21.00 -33.46 15.84
N ASN A 599 19.85 -32.78 15.99
CA ASN A 599 19.79 -31.37 16.38
C ASN A 599 20.11 -31.10 17.86
N SER A 600 20.34 -32.15 18.66
CA SER A 600 20.68 -32.03 20.08
C SER A 600 22.18 -31.96 20.35
N ILE A 601 23.05 -32.08 19.33
CA ILE A 601 24.50 -31.88 19.46
C ILE A 601 24.84 -30.59 18.72
N ILE A 602 25.09 -29.53 19.47
CA ILE A 602 25.11 -28.16 18.94
C ILE A 602 26.51 -27.58 19.05
N VAL A 603 26.99 -26.97 17.98
CA VAL A 603 28.14 -26.07 17.98
C VAL A 603 27.62 -24.66 18.25
N ALA A 604 27.68 -24.22 19.51
CA ALA A 604 27.18 -22.92 19.96
C ALA A 604 28.21 -21.81 19.71
N TYR A 605 27.71 -20.62 19.39
CA TYR A 605 28.48 -19.37 19.27
C TYR A 605 27.97 -18.25 20.17
N LYS A 606 26.77 -18.40 20.77
CA LYS A 606 26.18 -17.44 21.70
C LYS A 606 25.68 -18.09 22.98
N LEU A 607 25.69 -17.31 24.06
CA LEU A 607 25.06 -17.58 25.34
C LEU A 607 24.19 -16.37 25.71
N ASP A 608 22.90 -16.59 25.93
CA ASP A 608 21.92 -15.56 26.29
C ASP A 608 21.85 -14.36 25.32
N GLY A 609 22.08 -14.64 24.03
CA GLY A 609 22.06 -13.64 22.96
C GLY A 609 23.38 -12.91 22.74
N GLU A 610 24.34 -13.07 23.64
CA GLU A 610 25.68 -12.48 23.58
C GLU A 610 26.73 -13.49 23.12
N ASP A 611 27.89 -13.00 22.66
CA ASP A 611 29.03 -13.86 22.33
C ASP A 611 29.44 -14.75 23.51
N LEU A 612 29.98 -15.94 23.21
CA LEU A 612 30.48 -16.83 24.27
C LEU A 612 31.52 -16.12 25.16
N PRO A 613 31.55 -16.42 26.48
CA PRO A 613 32.61 -15.95 27.36
C PRO A 613 33.99 -16.28 26.80
N SER A 614 35.00 -15.45 27.07
CA SER A 614 36.36 -15.61 26.53
C SER A 614 37.01 -16.97 26.84
N THR A 615 36.56 -17.66 27.88
CA THR A 615 37.00 -19.01 28.28
C THR A 615 36.38 -20.14 27.44
N GLU A 616 35.42 -19.82 26.57
CA GLU A 616 34.69 -20.75 25.71
C GLU A 616 34.68 -20.33 24.23
N TYR A 617 34.88 -19.04 23.96
CA TYR A 617 34.94 -18.42 22.64
C TYR A 617 36.01 -19.04 21.72
N PRO A 618 35.76 -19.21 20.41
CA PRO A 618 34.58 -18.73 19.67
C PRO A 618 33.40 -19.70 19.62
N LEU A 619 33.65 -20.99 19.80
CA LEU A 619 32.68 -22.05 19.56
C LEU A 619 32.76 -23.13 20.64
N LYS A 620 31.62 -23.72 21.00
CA LYS A 620 31.51 -24.76 22.03
C LYS A 620 30.47 -25.83 21.70
N ILE A 621 30.80 -27.10 21.97
CA ILE A 621 29.82 -28.20 21.95
C ILE A 621 28.92 -28.12 23.18
N VAL A 622 27.61 -28.06 22.94
CA VAL A 622 26.55 -28.09 23.96
C VAL A 622 25.45 -29.06 23.55
N GLY A 623 24.43 -29.21 24.40
CA GLY A 623 23.30 -30.09 24.15
C GLY A 623 23.39 -31.44 24.88
N ASN A 624 22.78 -32.47 24.30
CA ASN A 624 22.68 -33.81 24.89
C ASN A 624 23.97 -34.60 24.69
N VAL A 625 25.03 -34.17 25.36
CA VAL A 625 26.36 -34.77 25.32
C VAL A 625 26.95 -34.89 26.73
N SER A 626 27.87 -35.83 26.92
CA SER A 626 28.58 -35.96 28.19
C SER A 626 29.47 -34.74 28.48
N SER A 627 29.82 -34.51 29.74
CA SER A 627 30.71 -33.40 30.12
C SER A 627 32.09 -33.46 29.44
N LYS A 628 32.57 -34.66 29.06
CA LYS A 628 33.82 -34.86 28.31
C LYS A 628 33.68 -34.57 26.81
N GLN A 629 32.47 -34.39 26.31
CA GLN A 629 32.22 -34.07 24.90
C GLN A 629 31.95 -32.58 24.67
N LYS A 630 31.83 -31.78 25.75
CA LYS A 630 31.64 -30.33 25.70
C LYS A 630 32.95 -29.59 25.39
N VAL A 631 33.48 -29.83 24.19
CA VAL A 631 34.69 -29.16 23.67
C VAL A 631 34.40 -27.67 23.54
N LYS A 632 35.30 -26.82 24.04
CA LYS A 632 35.20 -25.36 23.99
C LYS A 632 36.37 -24.78 23.21
N MET A 633 36.29 -23.53 22.78
CA MET A 633 37.31 -22.91 21.93
C MET A 633 37.62 -23.75 20.67
N ILE A 634 36.58 -24.27 20.01
CA ILE A 634 36.73 -25.16 18.85
C ILE A 634 37.46 -24.42 17.72
N SER A 635 38.38 -25.13 17.06
CA SER A 635 39.14 -24.62 15.91
C SER A 635 39.13 -25.55 14.70
N GLU A 636 38.86 -26.84 14.91
CA GLU A 636 38.80 -27.82 13.84
C GLU A 636 37.70 -28.86 14.09
N ILE A 637 37.02 -29.27 13.02
CA ILE A 637 36.16 -30.46 12.98
C ILE A 637 36.66 -31.36 11.85
N ARG A 638 36.91 -32.63 12.16
CA ARG A 638 37.52 -33.58 11.22
C ARG A 638 36.77 -34.90 11.16
N ILE A 639 36.50 -35.40 9.96
CA ILE A 639 36.03 -36.77 9.74
C ILE A 639 37.23 -37.74 9.75
N LEU A 640 37.08 -38.86 10.44
CA LEU A 640 38.03 -39.95 10.59
C LEU A 640 37.40 -41.26 10.10
N ASN A 641 38.23 -42.22 9.65
CA ASN A 641 37.82 -43.56 9.23
C ASN A 641 36.79 -43.58 8.08
N LEU A 642 37.03 -42.78 7.03
CA LEU A 642 36.18 -42.77 5.84
C LEU A 642 36.22 -44.14 5.14
N SER A 643 35.06 -44.80 5.08
CA SER A 643 34.84 -46.00 4.27
C SER A 643 34.32 -45.60 2.88
N LYS A 644 34.69 -46.36 1.84
CA LYS A 644 34.23 -46.08 0.48
C LYS A 644 32.76 -46.48 0.33
N VAL A 645 31.92 -45.55 -0.14
CA VAL A 645 30.51 -45.78 -0.43
C VAL A 645 30.37 -46.48 -1.79
N PRO A 646 29.51 -47.51 -1.95
CA PRO A 646 29.17 -48.04 -3.26
C PRO A 646 28.49 -46.98 -4.14
N GLU A 647 29.06 -46.72 -5.33
CA GLU A 647 28.51 -45.78 -6.31
C GLU A 647 27.68 -46.52 -7.35
N TRP A 648 26.40 -46.15 -7.47
CA TRP A 648 25.50 -46.62 -8.52
C TRP A 648 24.47 -45.53 -8.84
N ASN A 649 23.88 -45.60 -10.04
CA ASN A 649 22.82 -44.70 -10.50
C ASN A 649 21.59 -45.50 -10.94
N LEU A 650 20.42 -45.11 -10.43
CA LEU A 650 19.10 -45.60 -10.85
C LEU A 650 18.46 -44.59 -11.79
N THR A 651 18.06 -45.02 -12.98
CA THR A 651 17.37 -44.16 -13.96
C THR A 651 15.86 -44.35 -13.87
N LEU A 652 15.13 -43.27 -13.64
CA LEU A 652 13.67 -43.23 -13.63
C LEU A 652 13.18 -42.50 -14.89
N CYS A 653 12.32 -43.12 -15.69
CA CYS A 653 11.79 -42.58 -16.93
C CYS A 653 10.26 -42.55 -16.89
N GLY A 654 9.66 -41.39 -17.14
CA GLY A 654 8.21 -41.23 -17.27
C GLY A 654 7.88 -39.98 -18.09
N THR A 655 7.03 -39.11 -17.53
CA THR A 655 6.79 -37.75 -18.06
C THR A 655 8.06 -36.88 -18.04
N ARG A 656 9.04 -37.25 -17.21
CA ARG A 656 10.40 -36.74 -17.19
C ARG A 656 11.40 -37.86 -16.92
N ASN A 657 12.69 -37.55 -17.11
CA ASN A 657 13.78 -38.44 -16.71
C ASN A 657 14.45 -37.90 -15.45
N VAL A 658 14.69 -38.78 -14.49
CA VAL A 658 15.44 -38.49 -13.26
C VAL A 658 16.52 -39.55 -13.12
N THR A 659 17.75 -39.14 -12.85
CA THR A 659 18.82 -40.06 -12.43
C THR A 659 19.02 -39.87 -10.93
N MET A 660 18.87 -40.96 -10.18
CA MET A 660 19.02 -40.98 -8.73
C MET A 660 20.31 -41.72 -8.39
N ASP A 661 21.19 -41.09 -7.63
CA ASP A 661 22.41 -41.73 -7.11
C ASP A 661 22.14 -42.51 -5.80
N SER A 662 23.12 -43.31 -5.38
CA SER A 662 23.03 -44.11 -4.17
C SER A 662 22.81 -43.29 -2.89
N ALA A 663 23.33 -42.07 -2.84
CA ALA A 663 23.16 -41.16 -1.70
C ALA A 663 21.72 -40.61 -1.59
N THR A 664 21.13 -40.22 -2.72
CA THR A 664 19.74 -39.74 -2.80
C THR A 664 18.76 -40.85 -2.44
N PHE A 665 18.98 -42.07 -2.96
CA PHE A 665 18.16 -43.22 -2.58
C PHE A 665 18.27 -43.54 -1.09
N ALA A 666 19.48 -43.52 -0.53
CA ALA A 666 19.69 -43.72 0.89
C ALA A 666 19.01 -42.62 1.72
N ALA A 667 19.05 -41.36 1.30
CA ALA A 667 18.35 -40.27 1.99
C ALA A 667 16.83 -40.48 2.04
N LEU A 668 16.22 -41.03 0.98
CA LEU A 668 14.80 -41.44 0.99
C LEU A 668 14.56 -42.60 1.96
N PHE A 669 15.40 -43.63 1.87
CA PHE A 669 15.34 -44.82 2.74
C PHE A 669 15.51 -44.48 4.23
N TYR A 670 16.40 -43.56 4.60
CA TYR A 670 16.66 -43.17 6.00
C TYR A 670 15.80 -42.00 6.50
N SER A 671 14.87 -41.49 5.69
CA SER A 671 13.92 -40.47 6.14
C SER A 671 12.93 -41.02 7.18
N ASN A 672 12.84 -42.34 7.34
CA ASN A 672 11.82 -43.09 8.09
C ASN A 672 10.37 -42.84 7.63
N ALA A 673 10.14 -41.98 6.65
CA ALA A 673 8.82 -41.71 6.07
C ALA A 673 8.47 -42.68 4.92
N HIS A 674 9.48 -43.29 4.29
CA HIS A 674 9.34 -44.05 3.05
C HIS A 674 10.03 -45.42 3.11
N THR A 675 10.37 -45.91 4.31
CA THR A 675 11.02 -47.19 4.53
C THR A 675 9.98 -48.28 4.72
N VAL A 676 10.06 -49.35 3.94
CA VAL A 676 9.17 -50.53 4.10
C VAL A 676 9.99 -51.81 4.13
N TYR A 677 9.51 -52.78 4.90
CA TYR A 677 10.12 -54.09 5.11
C TYR A 677 9.28 -55.18 4.44
N TYR A 678 9.93 -56.09 3.73
CA TYR A 678 9.34 -57.29 3.18
C TYR A 678 9.97 -58.52 3.84
N ASN A 679 9.18 -59.22 4.65
CA ASN A 679 9.63 -60.39 5.41
C ASN A 679 9.23 -61.68 4.69
N TYR A 680 10.15 -62.64 4.63
CA TYR A 680 9.90 -63.96 4.06
C TYR A 680 10.62 -65.05 4.83
N THR A 681 10.16 -66.30 4.70
CA THR A 681 10.82 -67.47 5.29
C THR A 681 11.36 -68.36 4.17
N GLU A 682 12.65 -68.61 4.20
CA GLU A 682 13.33 -69.52 3.27
C GLU A 682 14.06 -70.60 4.06
N ASN A 683 13.79 -71.87 3.75
CA ASN A 683 14.39 -73.03 4.42
C ASN A 683 14.28 -73.03 5.96
N GLY A 684 13.23 -72.40 6.52
CA GLY A 684 13.01 -72.29 7.97
C GLY A 684 13.73 -71.12 8.65
N THR A 685 14.45 -70.29 7.89
CA THR A 685 15.08 -69.05 8.35
C THR A 685 14.25 -67.85 7.90
N ASN A 686 14.02 -66.90 8.81
CA ASN A 686 13.34 -65.66 8.47
C ASN A 686 14.34 -64.64 7.96
N HIS A 687 14.00 -64.01 6.84
CA HIS A 687 14.77 -62.97 6.19
C HIS A 687 13.90 -61.71 6.02
N SER A 688 14.53 -60.54 6.00
CA SER A 688 13.87 -59.25 5.85
C SER A 688 14.59 -58.37 4.85
N TYR A 689 13.94 -58.10 3.72
CA TYR A 689 14.37 -57.03 2.82
C TYR A 689 13.84 -55.69 3.33
N ALA A 690 14.64 -54.63 3.22
CA ALA A 690 14.16 -53.27 3.46
C ALA A 690 14.51 -52.34 2.29
N GLY A 691 13.59 -51.44 1.96
CA GLY A 691 13.73 -50.55 0.80
C GLY A 691 12.71 -49.44 0.73
N VAL A 692 12.59 -48.86 -0.45
CA VAL A 692 11.60 -47.82 -0.77
C VAL A 692 10.47 -48.43 -1.61
N PRO A 693 9.19 -48.17 -1.29
CA PRO A 693 8.06 -48.56 -2.13
C PRO A 693 8.22 -48.11 -3.57
N LEU A 694 7.96 -49.02 -4.51
CA LEU A 694 8.13 -48.75 -5.94
C LEU A 694 7.25 -47.57 -6.39
N TRP A 695 6.06 -47.40 -5.79
CA TRP A 695 5.14 -46.32 -6.14
C TRP A 695 5.65 -44.91 -5.77
N ILE A 696 6.54 -44.80 -4.77
CA ILE A 696 7.19 -43.55 -4.38
C ILE A 696 8.30 -43.18 -5.37
N LEU A 697 8.99 -44.17 -5.94
CA LEU A 697 10.01 -43.91 -6.96
C LEU A 697 9.36 -43.44 -8.27
N ILE A 698 8.23 -44.02 -8.65
CA ILE A 698 7.52 -43.60 -9.86
C ILE A 698 6.82 -42.24 -9.72
N SER A 699 6.39 -41.84 -8.50
CA SER A 699 5.81 -40.50 -8.29
C SER A 699 6.78 -39.37 -8.59
N MET A 700 8.09 -39.68 -8.64
CA MET A 700 9.09 -38.73 -9.09
C MET A 700 8.98 -38.40 -10.58
N VAL A 701 8.38 -39.26 -11.40
CA VAL A 701 8.37 -39.15 -12.86
C VAL A 701 6.98 -39.24 -13.48
N ASP A 702 5.90 -39.21 -12.69
CA ASP A 702 4.51 -39.34 -13.16
C ASP A 702 3.75 -37.99 -13.32
N GLY A 703 4.40 -36.86 -13.00
CA GLY A 703 4.06 -35.54 -13.53
C GLY A 703 2.98 -34.72 -12.79
N LEU A 704 2.59 -35.07 -11.56
CA LEU A 704 1.60 -34.31 -10.78
C LEU A 704 2.19 -33.11 -10.01
N ASP A 705 3.19 -33.36 -9.16
CA ASP A 705 3.93 -32.32 -8.45
C ASP A 705 5.44 -32.62 -8.52
N VAL A 706 6.16 -31.72 -9.19
CA VAL A 706 7.57 -31.87 -9.51
C VAL A 706 8.46 -31.66 -8.28
N GLU A 707 7.99 -30.88 -7.30
CA GLU A 707 8.73 -30.48 -6.11
C GLU A 707 8.46 -31.41 -4.92
N HIS A 708 7.25 -31.97 -4.81
CA HIS A 708 6.85 -32.82 -3.68
C HIS A 708 6.73 -34.31 -4.01
N TYR A 709 6.97 -34.71 -5.27
CA TYR A 709 6.91 -36.11 -5.73
C TYR A 709 5.57 -36.79 -5.39
N GLU A 710 4.46 -36.08 -5.61
CA GLU A 710 3.11 -36.59 -5.36
C GLU A 710 2.68 -37.60 -6.43
N PHE A 711 2.17 -38.76 -6.01
CA PHE A 711 1.73 -39.80 -6.93
C PHE A 711 0.49 -39.38 -7.74
N ASN A 712 0.58 -39.48 -9.06
CA ASN A 712 -0.45 -39.06 -10.00
C ASN A 712 -1.54 -40.12 -10.17
N ASP A 713 -2.51 -40.13 -9.24
CA ASP A 713 -3.66 -41.03 -9.30
C ASP A 713 -4.49 -40.87 -10.59
N THR A 714 -4.48 -39.69 -11.22
CA THR A 714 -5.18 -39.44 -12.50
C THR A 714 -4.46 -40.14 -13.66
N LEU A 715 -3.13 -40.05 -13.70
CA LEU A 715 -2.35 -40.74 -14.72
C LEU A 715 -2.40 -42.25 -14.51
N ALA A 716 -2.42 -42.74 -13.27
CA ALA A 716 -2.57 -44.16 -12.98
C ALA A 716 -3.86 -44.76 -13.57
N GLN A 717 -4.93 -43.97 -13.71
CA GLN A 717 -6.19 -44.40 -14.36
C GLN A 717 -6.05 -44.66 -15.86
N THR A 718 -4.97 -44.21 -16.52
CA THR A 718 -4.71 -44.53 -17.94
C THR A 718 -4.16 -45.92 -18.14
N ASN A 719 -3.97 -46.71 -17.07
CA ASN A 719 -3.47 -48.09 -17.09
C ASN A 719 -2.12 -48.25 -17.80
N TYR A 720 -1.17 -47.35 -17.55
CA TYR A 720 0.20 -47.51 -18.01
C TYR A 720 0.89 -48.68 -17.30
N GLU A 721 2.04 -49.10 -17.82
CA GLU A 721 2.84 -50.18 -17.22
C GLU A 721 4.14 -49.64 -16.62
N VAL A 722 4.65 -50.30 -15.59
CA VAL A 722 5.94 -49.98 -14.95
C VAL A 722 6.93 -51.07 -15.34
N LYS A 723 7.93 -50.71 -16.14
CA LYS A 723 9.00 -51.61 -16.60
C LYS A 723 10.25 -51.42 -15.75
N ILE A 724 10.73 -52.47 -15.12
CA ILE A 724 11.92 -52.50 -14.27
C ILE A 724 13.00 -53.30 -14.99
N THR A 725 14.18 -52.72 -15.16
CA THR A 725 15.30 -53.29 -15.92
C THR A 725 16.56 -53.32 -15.07
N SER A 726 17.25 -54.46 -15.02
CA SER A 726 18.54 -54.65 -14.36
C SER A 726 19.72 -54.21 -15.24
N PHE A 727 20.90 -54.05 -14.63
CA PHE A 727 22.13 -53.67 -15.35
C PHE A 727 22.55 -54.63 -16.46
N ASP A 728 22.20 -55.91 -16.35
CA ASP A 728 22.46 -56.93 -17.38
C ASP A 728 21.39 -56.98 -18.49
N GLY A 729 20.37 -56.12 -18.42
CA GLY A 729 19.32 -55.97 -19.42
C GLY A 729 18.09 -56.86 -19.22
N HIS A 730 18.07 -57.73 -18.20
CA HIS A 730 16.85 -58.43 -17.81
C HIS A 730 15.78 -57.42 -17.35
N ASN A 731 14.50 -57.70 -17.67
CA ASN A 731 13.42 -56.78 -17.32
C ASN A 731 12.10 -57.49 -17.06
N VAL A 732 11.30 -56.87 -16.20
CA VAL A 732 9.95 -57.26 -15.82
C VAL A 732 9.04 -56.06 -15.98
N THR A 733 7.78 -56.28 -16.32
CA THR A 733 6.77 -55.23 -16.46
C THR A 733 5.60 -55.54 -15.55
N LEU A 734 5.16 -54.55 -14.75
CA LEU A 734 4.04 -54.65 -13.83
C LEU A 734 2.95 -53.64 -14.23
N PRO A 735 1.66 -53.99 -14.19
CA PRO A 735 0.60 -53.03 -14.44
C PRO A 735 0.54 -51.99 -13.32
N ILE A 736 0.27 -50.71 -13.65
CA ILE A 736 0.19 -49.66 -12.62
C ILE A 736 -0.87 -49.94 -11.56
N SER A 737 -1.95 -50.67 -11.89
CA SER A 737 -2.96 -51.08 -10.92
C SER A 737 -2.43 -52.00 -9.80
N GLN A 738 -1.29 -52.67 -10.03
CA GLN A 738 -0.62 -53.48 -9.02
C GLN A 738 0.42 -52.68 -8.22
N VAL A 739 1.03 -51.66 -8.83
CA VAL A 739 2.11 -50.86 -8.22
C VAL A 739 1.56 -49.67 -7.45
N GLY A 740 0.57 -48.96 -7.98
CA GLY A 740 0.07 -47.69 -7.45
C GLY A 740 -0.39 -47.81 -6.00
N ARG A 741 0.15 -46.94 -5.13
CA ARG A 741 -0.14 -46.90 -3.68
C ARG A 741 0.08 -48.25 -2.96
N ASN A 742 0.93 -49.13 -3.51
CA ASN A 742 1.18 -50.45 -2.94
C ASN A 742 2.54 -50.49 -2.21
N ASP A 743 2.51 -50.43 -0.89
CA ASP A 743 3.71 -50.49 -0.04
C ASP A 743 4.36 -51.88 -0.01
N SER A 744 3.66 -52.93 -0.41
CA SER A 744 4.19 -54.31 -0.40
C SER A 744 5.09 -54.63 -1.59
N ILE A 745 5.28 -53.72 -2.56
CA ILE A 745 6.24 -53.86 -3.67
C ILE A 745 7.34 -52.83 -3.47
N ILE A 746 8.54 -53.31 -3.15
CA ILE A 746 9.66 -52.46 -2.75
C ILE A 746 10.85 -52.68 -3.67
N LEU A 747 11.60 -51.59 -3.87
CA LEU A 747 12.97 -51.68 -4.34
C LEU A 747 13.87 -51.75 -3.11
N ALA A 748 14.26 -52.97 -2.75
CA ALA A 748 15.07 -53.28 -1.59
C ALA A 748 16.52 -52.84 -1.78
N PHE A 749 17.09 -52.35 -0.68
CA PHE A 749 18.47 -51.86 -0.58
C PHE A 749 19.26 -52.62 0.48
N THR A 750 18.58 -53.25 1.44
CA THR A 750 19.20 -54.12 2.45
C THR A 750 18.48 -55.47 2.55
N LEU A 751 19.22 -56.47 3.01
CA LEU A 751 18.73 -57.80 3.41
C LEU A 751 19.30 -58.11 4.80
N ASP A 752 18.42 -58.40 5.76
CA ASP A 752 18.75 -58.70 7.16
C ASP A 752 19.59 -57.60 7.84
N GLY A 753 19.36 -56.34 7.44
CA GLY A 753 20.07 -55.17 7.96
C GLY A 753 21.41 -54.88 7.30
N GLU A 754 21.86 -55.74 6.39
CA GLU A 754 23.11 -55.57 5.63
C GLU A 754 22.82 -55.06 4.22
N TYR A 755 23.71 -54.22 3.68
CA TYR A 755 23.56 -53.71 2.31
C TYR A 755 23.69 -54.83 1.28
N LEU A 756 22.86 -54.74 0.23
CA LEU A 756 23.04 -55.59 -0.92
C LEU A 756 24.32 -55.17 -1.67
N THR A 757 25.23 -56.12 -1.94
CA THR A 757 26.56 -55.85 -2.55
C THR A 757 26.65 -56.32 -3.99
N GLU A 758 27.71 -55.87 -4.69
CA GLU A 758 28.20 -55.99 -6.09
C GLU A 758 27.37 -56.70 -7.20
N ASN A 759 26.49 -57.64 -6.89
CA ASN A 759 25.60 -58.32 -7.84
C ASN A 759 24.10 -58.12 -7.56
N ALA A 760 23.72 -57.33 -6.55
CA ALA A 760 22.32 -57.10 -6.19
C ALA A 760 22.04 -55.71 -5.56
N MET A 761 22.77 -54.64 -5.93
CA MET A 761 22.74 -53.33 -5.23
C MET A 761 21.33 -52.75 -4.98
N LEU A 762 20.38 -53.06 -5.86
CA LEU A 762 18.95 -52.84 -5.68
C LEU A 762 18.19 -54.08 -6.12
N MET A 763 17.20 -54.52 -5.34
CA MET A 763 16.42 -55.72 -5.65
C MET A 763 14.91 -55.44 -5.59
N LEU A 764 14.20 -55.74 -6.67
CA LEU A 764 12.74 -55.68 -6.68
C LEU A 764 12.16 -56.91 -5.97
N VAL A 765 11.45 -56.69 -4.87
CA VAL A 765 10.81 -57.73 -4.06
C VAL A 765 9.41 -57.29 -3.60
N GLY A 766 8.56 -58.24 -3.24
CA GLY A 766 7.24 -57.91 -2.70
C GLY A 766 6.29 -59.10 -2.55
N GLU A 767 5.21 -58.90 -1.78
CA GLU A 767 4.24 -59.95 -1.40
C GLU A 767 3.49 -60.56 -2.58
N PHE A 768 3.34 -59.80 -3.66
CA PHE A 768 2.61 -60.21 -4.86
C PHE A 768 3.52 -60.46 -6.08
N LEU A 769 4.83 -60.56 -5.85
CA LEU A 769 5.80 -60.88 -6.89
C LEU A 769 6.17 -62.37 -6.84
N THR A 770 5.97 -63.07 -7.95
CA THR A 770 6.54 -64.43 -8.13
C THR A 770 8.04 -64.34 -8.38
N ASP A 771 8.76 -65.47 -8.32
CA ASP A 771 10.21 -65.50 -8.59
C ASP A 771 10.57 -64.97 -9.98
N GLU A 772 9.67 -65.09 -10.96
CA GLU A 772 9.84 -64.55 -12.32
C GLU A 772 9.78 -63.01 -12.36
N HIS A 773 9.23 -62.36 -11.33
CA HIS A 773 9.15 -60.90 -11.22
C HIS A 773 10.30 -60.30 -10.40
N LYS A 774 11.12 -61.11 -9.72
CA LYS A 774 12.25 -60.62 -8.93
C LYS A 774 13.35 -60.15 -9.86
N VAL A 775 13.72 -58.88 -9.74
CA VAL A 775 14.82 -58.28 -10.52
C VAL A 775 15.93 -57.87 -9.56
N SER A 776 17.08 -58.53 -9.64
CA SER A 776 18.28 -58.10 -8.93
C SER A 776 19.05 -57.06 -9.74
N ASN A 777 19.81 -56.22 -9.04
CA ASN A 777 20.67 -55.20 -9.63
C ASN A 777 19.92 -54.25 -10.58
N VAL A 778 18.81 -53.70 -10.10
CA VAL A 778 17.95 -52.79 -10.88
C VAL A 778 18.70 -51.51 -11.27
N ALA A 779 18.68 -51.19 -12.56
CA ALA A 779 19.34 -50.02 -13.15
C ALA A 779 18.36 -48.95 -13.66
N LYS A 780 17.17 -49.37 -14.10
CA LYS A 780 16.18 -48.47 -14.71
C LYS A 780 14.75 -48.87 -14.35
N ILE A 781 13.90 -47.87 -14.06
CA ILE A 781 12.45 -48.00 -13.95
C ILE A 781 11.81 -47.05 -14.97
N GLU A 782 10.85 -47.53 -15.75
CA GLU A 782 10.24 -46.80 -16.86
C GLU A 782 8.72 -46.94 -16.87
N LEU A 783 8.01 -45.81 -16.99
CA LEU A 783 6.58 -45.78 -17.22
C LEU A 783 6.31 -45.92 -18.73
N VAL A 784 5.72 -47.05 -19.11
CA VAL A 784 5.45 -47.44 -20.50
C VAL A 784 4.00 -47.14 -20.85
N GLY A 785 3.77 -46.49 -21.99
CA GLY A 785 2.43 -46.10 -22.43
C GLY A 785 1.99 -44.71 -21.98
N VAL A 786 2.90 -43.94 -21.37
CA VAL A 786 2.69 -42.54 -21.01
C VAL A 786 3.19 -41.64 -22.15
N GLY A 787 2.38 -40.68 -22.60
CA GLY A 787 2.81 -39.68 -23.58
C GLY A 787 3.90 -38.79 -22.97
N LYS A 788 4.98 -38.53 -23.73
CA LYS A 788 6.04 -37.59 -23.34
C LYS A 788 5.57 -36.14 -23.39
#